data_AF-A0A952PWZ6-F1
#
_entry.id   AF-A0A952PWZ6-F1
#
_cell.length_a   1.000
_cell.length_b   1.000
_cell.length_c   1.000
_cell.angle_alpha   90.00
_cell.angle_beta   90.00
_cell.angle_gamma   90.00
#
_symmetry.space_group_name_H-M   'P 1'
#
loop_
_entity.id
_entity.type
_entity.pdbx_description
1 polymer ?
#
loop_
_entity_poly.entity_id
_entity_poly.type
_entity_poly.pdbx_seq_one_letter_code
_entity_poly.pdbx_strand_id
1 'polypeptide(L)'
;MVYIAANNNLEPNSIINLMEMAAIGSTPDVNIVVQITRPPDYKGFYGEWGGTRRFLVTQSDGGLSSGDFQISAARFDAFVTKVAPQLGLTQDQVNQYKRSSNSSKEQEVMKLTVPVIEPQTPLIGLDLQSVEDLGTGVNSGDGATLADFGTWAVQNYPADHYGLIMWDHGGGWSAIATDDTLAPSGIHMPEFQAALDTITQAAGQKFEFIGFDACLMAQLAVSIAIQPYANYQIAAEEIVPGLGWDYTPPVKALVANPDLPVSELAKVQIDAFDTLYSTSQKKASGSYDMGIIDLAQVDIVVKALDEFASAVKASSGNEVKAISTARSNVETFSKIGEASSAADAISSVDLSDFMRLMSNLSTDAGVKQASSNVIKAVSQAVIYHKASKTLPQAHGISIFFPSNANTFIAAADGERYRKEFGELLPGWQSFLDDFYGTANLNAVLSLKVTAVSTTETAGSIYNPPVITYNLHGNNIVGVDAKIVYRVNDTTLVILSAFPIDSTVTTEDGSTINDYPDGESVNDFYWNGKIPRISDGTNSTLVLMTTNTNDEQHGFIQGVYTNQVTGTQSNATLLINLDTYQSSGLWVAQDTSQANSLIAQVFPKPGDTFEPIFETRDATGGNAQLVKSGTILTFSKDPFQVTDTPGPDGTYLVVLEAADAAGGGATDVATINVANVGLDPQWQGFKDLNFGLSFLYPGTWTDASVFRRADGTDELYMTDLTGDFILSAIAYTDVTSLDDAIAKMEDEVNSIEGVQADQPTDLQVGNEPAVGIRYQYVASDGVEITGFAVAVYSSETQQGYLLKIEAPSDQADAAQAILEQAMASSQFFQPPQ
;
A
#
# COMPACT_ATOMS: atom_id res chain seq x y z
N MET A 1 -10.64 19.37 -22.90
CA MET A 1 -11.95 19.28 -22.22
C MET A 1 -11.73 18.50 -20.93
N VAL A 2 -12.32 18.89 -19.81
CA VAL A 2 -12.18 18.19 -18.53
C VAL A 2 -13.55 17.87 -17.96
N TYR A 3 -13.80 16.58 -17.69
CA TYR A 3 -15.03 16.08 -17.11
C TYR A 3 -14.78 15.77 -15.63
N ILE A 4 -15.28 16.63 -14.74
CA ILE A 4 -15.08 16.56 -13.30
C ILE A 4 -16.36 16.00 -12.65
N ALA A 5 -16.35 14.71 -12.32
CA ALA A 5 -17.47 14.02 -11.65
C ALA A 5 -17.37 14.14 -10.12
N ALA A 6 -17.24 15.37 -9.60
CA ALA A 6 -17.00 15.65 -8.18
C ALA A 6 -18.22 15.44 -7.26
N ASN A 7 -19.15 14.56 -7.60
CA ASN A 7 -20.36 14.28 -6.81
C ASN A 7 -20.13 13.21 -5.75
N ASN A 8 -19.02 13.34 -5.03
CA ASN A 8 -18.48 12.33 -4.12
C ASN A 8 -17.47 12.95 -3.14
N ASN A 9 -16.70 12.11 -2.45
CA ASN A 9 -15.68 12.48 -1.47
C ASN A 9 -14.44 13.19 -2.07
N LEU A 10 -14.28 13.25 -3.39
CA LEU A 10 -13.19 13.99 -4.04
C LEU A 10 -13.52 15.47 -4.31
N GLU A 11 -14.77 15.92 -4.10
CA GLU A 11 -15.18 17.32 -4.42
C GLU A 11 -14.18 18.41 -4.00
N PRO A 12 -13.56 18.37 -2.80
CA PRO A 12 -12.60 19.39 -2.41
C PRO A 12 -11.38 19.49 -3.34
N ASN A 13 -10.93 18.38 -3.92
CA ASN A 13 -9.77 18.31 -4.81
C ASN A 13 -10.10 18.91 -6.18
N SER A 14 -11.34 18.75 -6.65
CA SER A 14 -11.78 19.33 -7.93
C SER A 14 -11.65 20.85 -8.00
N ILE A 15 -11.81 21.53 -6.86
CA ILE A 15 -11.65 22.98 -6.75
C ILE A 15 -10.19 23.39 -6.93
N ILE A 16 -9.24 22.59 -6.44
CA ILE A 16 -7.80 22.83 -6.63
C ILE A 16 -7.45 22.73 -8.11
N ASN A 17 -7.88 21.67 -8.78
CA ASN A 17 -7.57 21.48 -10.19
C ASN A 17 -8.20 22.57 -11.08
N LEU A 18 -9.41 23.04 -10.73
CA LEU A 18 -10.01 24.23 -11.35
C LEU A 18 -9.18 25.50 -11.14
N MET A 19 -8.63 25.71 -9.95
CA MET A 19 -7.75 26.84 -9.64
C MET A 19 -6.43 26.77 -10.44
N GLU A 20 -5.83 25.59 -10.56
CA GLU A 20 -4.62 25.36 -11.36
C GLU A 20 -4.85 25.66 -12.84
N MET A 21 -5.97 25.19 -13.40
CA MET A 21 -6.37 25.53 -14.77
C MET A 21 -6.63 27.03 -14.94
N ALA A 22 -7.31 27.66 -13.98
CA ALA A 22 -7.61 29.10 -14.00
C ALA A 22 -6.37 29.98 -13.77
N ALA A 23 -5.26 29.44 -13.27
CA ALA A 23 -3.99 30.16 -13.17
C ALA A 23 -3.47 30.64 -14.53
N ILE A 24 -3.76 29.85 -15.58
CA ILE A 24 -3.35 30.12 -16.96
C ILE A 24 -4.55 30.53 -17.81
N GLY A 25 -5.65 29.77 -17.77
CA GLY A 25 -6.88 30.04 -18.52
C GLY A 25 -6.81 29.79 -20.03
N SER A 26 -7.98 29.90 -20.67
CA SER A 26 -8.14 29.77 -22.12
C SER A 26 -7.57 30.96 -22.89
N THR A 27 -7.20 30.74 -24.15
CA THR A 27 -6.74 31.74 -25.12
C THR A 27 -7.51 31.61 -26.44
N PRO A 28 -7.32 32.51 -27.43
CA PRO A 28 -7.95 32.33 -28.74
C PRO A 28 -7.60 31.02 -29.45
N ASP A 29 -6.43 30.45 -29.18
CA ASP A 29 -5.93 29.24 -29.84
C ASP A 29 -6.10 27.97 -28.96
N VAL A 30 -6.45 28.12 -27.68
CA VAL A 30 -6.59 27.01 -26.73
C VAL A 30 -7.83 27.22 -25.86
N ASN A 31 -8.84 26.34 -26.00
CA ASN A 31 -10.05 26.35 -25.19
C ASN A 31 -9.96 25.30 -24.07
N ILE A 32 -10.06 25.76 -22.82
CA ILE A 32 -10.18 24.90 -21.63
C ILE A 32 -11.64 24.93 -21.19
N VAL A 33 -12.37 23.86 -21.50
CA VAL A 33 -13.78 23.71 -21.13
C VAL A 33 -13.94 22.60 -20.10
N VAL A 34 -14.75 22.87 -19.09
CA VAL A 34 -14.95 21.99 -17.94
C VAL A 34 -16.44 21.80 -17.70
N GLN A 35 -16.86 20.57 -17.48
CA GLN A 35 -18.11 20.27 -16.79
C GLN A 35 -17.77 19.75 -15.39
N ILE A 36 -18.37 20.34 -14.36
CA ILE A 36 -18.20 19.91 -12.98
C ILE A 36 -19.57 19.62 -12.37
N THR A 37 -19.69 18.45 -11.74
CA THR A 37 -20.85 18.04 -10.94
C THR A 37 -20.47 18.01 -9.47
N ARG A 38 -21.29 18.63 -8.61
CA ARG A 38 -21.11 18.66 -7.15
C ARG A 38 -22.32 18.08 -6.45
N PRO A 39 -22.21 17.63 -5.18
CA PRO A 39 -23.34 17.20 -4.37
C PRO A 39 -24.54 18.14 -4.50
N PRO A 40 -25.75 17.63 -4.81
CA PRO A 40 -26.95 18.45 -4.95
C PRO A 40 -27.23 19.32 -3.72
N ASP A 41 -26.87 18.83 -2.54
CA ASP A 41 -27.03 19.53 -1.26
C ASP A 41 -25.73 20.17 -0.76
N TYR A 42 -24.75 20.41 -1.64
CA TYR A 42 -23.40 20.87 -1.32
C TYR A 42 -23.36 21.95 -0.23
N LYS A 43 -22.53 21.71 0.79
CA LYS A 43 -22.36 22.58 1.97
C LYS A 43 -20.93 23.04 2.18
N GLY A 44 -20.02 22.92 1.22
CA GLY A 44 -18.69 23.52 1.36
C GLY A 44 -18.71 25.03 1.12
N PHE A 45 -17.51 25.63 1.04
CA PHE A 45 -17.33 27.09 1.17
C PHE A 45 -17.16 27.84 -0.15
N TYR A 46 -16.75 27.16 -1.23
CA TYR A 46 -16.57 27.77 -2.55
C TYR A 46 -17.85 27.69 -3.36
N GLY A 47 -18.58 28.81 -3.46
CA GLY A 47 -19.84 28.88 -4.20
C GLY A 47 -20.99 28.16 -3.51
N GLU A 48 -22.12 28.86 -3.29
CA GLU A 48 -23.33 28.28 -2.68
C GLU A 48 -24.21 27.57 -3.71
N TRP A 49 -23.64 26.59 -4.42
CA TRP A 49 -24.36 25.81 -5.43
C TRP A 49 -23.94 24.33 -5.42
N GLY A 50 -24.91 23.46 -5.66
CA GLY A 50 -24.73 22.05 -5.98
C GLY A 50 -25.25 21.74 -7.37
N GLY A 51 -25.09 20.51 -7.85
CA GLY A 51 -25.49 20.10 -9.20
C GLY A 51 -24.38 20.30 -10.25
N THR A 52 -24.75 20.38 -11.52
CA THR A 52 -23.81 20.37 -12.64
C THR A 52 -23.78 21.69 -13.39
N ARG A 53 -22.57 22.18 -13.67
CA ARG A 53 -22.33 23.41 -14.42
C ARG A 53 -21.20 23.23 -15.42
N ARG A 54 -21.26 24.00 -16.51
CA ARG A 54 -20.23 24.07 -17.54
C ARG A 54 -19.52 25.41 -17.54
N PHE A 55 -18.23 25.40 -17.79
CA PHE A 55 -17.36 26.57 -17.77
C PHE A 55 -16.45 26.60 -18.98
N LEU A 56 -16.23 27.79 -19.52
CA LEU A 56 -15.00 28.13 -20.23
C LEU A 56 -14.05 28.71 -19.20
N VAL A 57 -12.93 28.04 -18.92
CA VAL A 57 -11.99 28.46 -17.89
C VAL A 57 -11.19 29.67 -18.39
N THR A 58 -11.36 30.80 -17.72
CA THR A 58 -10.61 32.04 -17.98
C THR A 58 -9.50 32.22 -16.96
N GLN A 59 -8.48 33.00 -17.32
CA GLN A 59 -7.41 33.32 -16.39
C GLN A 59 -7.97 34.13 -15.21
N SER A 60 -7.64 33.72 -13.99
CA SER A 60 -7.98 34.46 -12.77
C SER A 60 -7.36 35.86 -12.81
N ASP A 61 -8.15 36.90 -12.48
CA ASP A 61 -7.71 38.29 -12.47
C ASP A 61 -6.92 38.69 -11.20
N GLY A 62 -6.71 37.72 -10.29
CA GLY A 62 -6.09 37.91 -8.97
C GLY A 62 -7.09 38.14 -7.84
N GLY A 63 -8.39 38.19 -8.12
CA GLY A 63 -9.46 38.03 -7.13
C GLY A 63 -9.45 36.63 -6.51
N LEU A 64 -9.74 36.54 -5.21
CA LEU A 64 -9.68 35.28 -4.45
C LEU A 64 -10.88 34.35 -4.75
N SER A 65 -12.08 34.90 -4.92
CA SER A 65 -13.26 34.15 -5.35
C SER A 65 -14.32 35.08 -5.95
N SER A 66 -14.98 34.66 -7.03
CA SER A 66 -16.08 35.42 -7.67
C SER A 66 -16.92 34.53 -8.59
N GLY A 67 -17.92 35.15 -9.24
CA GLY A 67 -18.90 34.45 -10.06
C GLY A 67 -19.63 33.37 -9.26
N ASP A 68 -19.66 32.16 -9.82
CA ASP A 68 -20.29 31.00 -9.19
C ASP A 68 -19.51 30.46 -7.99
N PHE A 69 -18.24 30.82 -7.83
CA PHE A 69 -17.38 30.32 -6.75
C PHE A 69 -17.20 31.31 -5.58
N GLN A 70 -17.95 32.41 -5.59
CA GLN A 70 -17.86 33.44 -4.56
C GLN A 70 -18.10 32.88 -3.13
N ILE A 71 -17.22 33.22 -2.20
CA ILE A 71 -17.36 32.90 -0.77
C ILE A 71 -18.28 33.92 -0.09
N SER A 72 -19.31 33.47 0.65
CA SER A 72 -20.23 34.39 1.35
C SER A 72 -19.71 34.81 2.74
N ALA A 73 -19.74 36.12 3.02
CA ALA A 73 -19.30 36.68 4.30
C ALA A 73 -20.11 36.16 5.50
N ALA A 74 -21.40 35.83 5.29
CA ALA A 74 -22.25 35.28 6.33
C ALA A 74 -21.83 33.85 6.73
N ARG A 75 -21.44 33.00 5.76
CA ARG A 75 -20.94 31.65 6.05
C ARG A 75 -19.56 31.70 6.69
N PHE A 76 -18.70 32.65 6.33
CA PHE A 76 -17.45 32.88 7.06
C PHE A 76 -17.69 33.19 8.54
N ASP A 77 -18.56 34.15 8.83
CA ASP A 77 -18.82 34.56 10.22
C ASP A 77 -19.43 33.41 11.04
N ALA A 78 -20.30 32.59 10.42
CA ALA A 78 -20.85 31.37 11.03
C ALA A 78 -19.75 30.32 11.30
N PHE A 79 -18.86 30.11 10.33
CA PHE A 79 -17.74 29.17 10.42
C PHE A 79 -16.75 29.53 11.53
N VAL A 80 -16.24 30.76 11.55
CA VAL A 80 -15.30 31.20 12.59
C VAL A 80 -15.92 31.09 13.99
N THR A 81 -17.22 31.34 14.12
CA THR A 81 -17.93 31.18 15.40
C THR A 81 -17.95 29.73 15.88
N LYS A 82 -18.10 28.77 14.96
CA LYS A 82 -18.16 27.34 15.28
C LYS A 82 -16.78 26.78 15.67
N VAL A 83 -15.74 27.14 14.92
CA VAL A 83 -14.41 26.50 15.01
C VAL A 83 -13.51 27.18 16.06
N ALA A 84 -13.76 28.45 16.40
CA ALA A 84 -12.90 29.20 17.31
C ALA A 84 -12.68 28.59 18.70
N PRO A 85 -13.69 28.04 19.41
CA PRO A 85 -13.46 27.38 20.69
C PRO A 85 -12.52 26.17 20.61
N GLN A 86 -12.52 25.48 19.46
CA GLN A 86 -11.74 24.27 19.22
C GLN A 86 -10.28 24.58 18.86
N LEU A 87 -10.03 25.72 18.20
CA LEU A 87 -8.68 26.24 17.92
C LEU A 87 -8.06 27.02 19.09
N GLY A 88 -8.72 27.07 20.25
CA GLY A 88 -8.28 27.84 21.40
C GLY A 88 -8.28 29.37 21.17
N LEU A 89 -9.03 29.85 20.19
CA LEU A 89 -9.14 31.28 19.89
C LEU A 89 -9.99 31.97 20.97
N THR A 90 -9.45 33.06 21.51
CA THR A 90 -10.20 33.94 22.41
C THR A 90 -11.32 34.65 21.66
N GLN A 91 -12.38 35.03 22.37
CA GLN A 91 -13.50 35.79 21.78
C GLN A 91 -13.03 37.09 21.11
N ASP A 92 -11.95 37.70 21.60
CA ASP A 92 -11.36 38.89 21.00
C ASP A 92 -10.68 38.61 19.66
N GLN A 93 -9.97 37.47 19.53
CA GLN A 93 -9.42 37.00 18.26
C GLN A 93 -10.56 36.72 17.25
N VAL A 94 -11.63 36.06 17.68
CA VAL A 94 -12.83 35.83 16.84
C VAL A 94 -13.41 37.16 16.34
N ASN A 95 -13.56 38.13 17.24
CA ASN A 95 -14.08 39.45 16.91
C ASN A 95 -13.11 40.24 16.01
N GLN A 96 -11.81 39.98 16.07
CA GLN A 96 -10.81 40.55 15.16
C GLN A 96 -10.95 39.95 13.76
N TYR A 97 -11.05 38.62 13.63
CA TYR A 97 -11.28 37.96 12.34
C TYR A 97 -12.57 38.43 11.67
N LYS A 98 -13.67 38.56 12.42
CA LYS A 98 -14.94 39.08 11.90
C LYS A 98 -14.86 40.53 11.37
N ARG A 99 -13.89 41.33 11.85
CA ARG A 99 -13.67 42.72 11.42
C ARG A 99 -12.63 42.86 10.28
N SER A 100 -12.00 41.77 9.86
CA SER A 100 -11.03 41.78 8.77
C SER A 100 -11.70 42.03 7.41
N SER A 101 -10.90 42.43 6.42
CA SER A 101 -11.39 42.66 5.06
C SER A 101 -11.90 41.36 4.43
N ASN A 102 -12.84 41.44 3.47
CA ASN A 102 -13.38 40.24 2.81
C ASN A 102 -12.27 39.38 2.18
N SER A 103 -11.24 39.99 1.59
CA SER A 103 -10.09 39.25 1.05
C SER A 103 -9.29 38.52 2.13
N SER A 104 -9.10 39.13 3.30
CA SER A 104 -8.46 38.46 4.45
C SER A 104 -9.31 37.30 4.99
N LYS A 105 -10.64 37.47 5.01
CA LYS A 105 -11.58 36.40 5.40
C LYS A 105 -11.53 35.25 4.42
N GLU A 106 -11.56 35.54 3.12
CA GLU A 106 -11.46 34.57 2.04
C GLU A 106 -10.15 33.77 2.13
N GLN A 107 -9.00 34.42 2.28
CA GLN A 107 -7.70 33.74 2.46
C GLN A 107 -7.68 32.77 3.65
N GLU A 108 -8.25 33.16 4.78
CA GLU A 108 -8.31 32.28 5.95
C GLU A 108 -9.29 31.11 5.76
N VAL A 109 -10.42 31.32 5.06
CA VAL A 109 -11.30 30.20 4.64
C VAL A 109 -10.53 29.23 3.79
N MET A 110 -9.86 29.72 2.74
CA MET A 110 -9.15 28.86 1.81
C MET A 110 -8.13 27.97 2.52
N LYS A 111 -7.32 28.54 3.43
CA LYS A 111 -6.36 27.78 4.25
C LYS A 111 -7.02 26.73 5.14
N LEU A 112 -8.27 26.97 5.56
CA LEU A 112 -8.99 26.10 6.47
C LEU A 112 -9.90 25.09 5.75
N THR A 113 -10.16 25.25 4.46
CA THR A 113 -11.16 24.45 3.73
C THR A 113 -10.56 23.68 2.57
N VAL A 114 -9.61 24.26 1.84
CA VAL A 114 -8.86 23.58 0.79
C VAL A 114 -7.79 22.69 1.43
N PRO A 115 -7.63 21.44 1.00
CA PRO A 115 -6.41 20.67 1.26
C PRO A 115 -5.18 21.50 0.88
N VAL A 116 -4.38 21.90 1.88
CA VAL A 116 -3.29 22.83 1.64
C VAL A 116 -2.08 22.08 1.05
N ILE A 117 -1.78 22.32 -0.22
CA ILE A 117 -0.47 22.00 -0.82
C ILE A 117 0.54 23.00 -0.24
N GLU A 118 1.14 22.65 0.89
CA GLU A 118 2.04 23.46 1.73
C GLU A 118 1.39 24.71 2.33
N PRO A 119 1.54 24.98 3.64
CA PRO A 119 1.09 26.22 4.28
C PRO A 119 1.56 27.53 3.62
N GLN A 120 2.45 27.44 2.62
CA GLN A 120 3.15 28.52 1.95
C GLN A 120 2.78 28.68 0.46
N THR A 121 2.04 27.76 -0.18
CA THR A 121 1.64 27.95 -1.60
C THR A 121 0.56 29.02 -1.69
N PRO A 122 0.76 30.08 -2.50
CA PRO A 122 -0.27 31.08 -2.73
C PRO A 122 -1.50 30.41 -3.36
N LEU A 123 -2.64 30.48 -2.69
CA LEU A 123 -3.91 30.02 -3.24
C LEU A 123 -4.26 30.88 -4.46
N ILE A 124 -4.45 30.24 -5.60
CA ILE A 124 -4.93 30.87 -6.82
C ILE A 124 -6.43 31.06 -6.66
N GLY A 125 -6.92 32.29 -6.78
CA GLY A 125 -8.34 32.54 -6.66
C GLY A 125 -9.11 32.08 -7.89
N LEU A 126 -10.38 31.72 -7.69
CA LEU A 126 -11.24 31.19 -8.75
C LEU A 126 -12.32 32.22 -9.13
N ASP A 127 -12.14 32.87 -10.28
CA ASP A 127 -13.10 33.81 -10.89
C ASP A 127 -13.72 33.17 -12.13
N LEU A 128 -14.79 32.37 -11.93
CA LEU A 128 -15.48 31.69 -13.02
C LEU A 128 -16.99 31.87 -12.91
N GLN A 129 -17.61 32.17 -14.04
CA GLN A 129 -19.06 32.14 -14.22
C GLN A 129 -19.42 31.00 -15.17
N SER A 130 -20.41 30.18 -14.80
CA SER A 130 -20.88 29.12 -15.68
C SER A 130 -21.44 29.69 -16.98
N VAL A 131 -21.10 29.03 -18.09
CA VAL A 131 -21.71 29.28 -19.39
C VAL A 131 -23.04 28.55 -19.55
N GLU A 132 -23.25 27.49 -18.76
CA GLU A 132 -24.48 26.72 -18.70
C GLU A 132 -24.64 26.11 -17.29
N ASP A 133 -25.86 26.22 -16.73
CA ASP A 133 -26.26 25.58 -15.46
C ASP A 133 -27.28 24.48 -15.79
N LEU A 134 -26.91 23.22 -15.55
CA LEU A 134 -27.73 22.06 -15.84
C LEU A 134 -28.56 21.61 -14.63
N GLY A 135 -28.41 22.27 -13.48
CA GLY A 135 -29.13 21.98 -12.25
C GLY A 135 -28.67 20.70 -11.55
N THR A 136 -29.48 20.25 -10.60
CA THR A 136 -29.14 19.18 -9.64
C THR A 136 -29.62 17.78 -10.07
N GLY A 137 -30.05 17.60 -11.32
CA GLY A 137 -30.65 16.36 -11.81
C GLY A 137 -29.76 15.57 -12.76
N VAL A 138 -28.50 15.95 -12.89
CA VAL A 138 -27.53 15.34 -13.81
C VAL A 138 -26.69 14.32 -13.03
N ASN A 139 -26.71 13.07 -13.49
CA ASN A 139 -25.86 12.00 -12.97
C ASN A 139 -24.50 12.04 -13.67
N SER A 140 -23.42 12.36 -12.96
CA SER A 140 -22.08 12.38 -13.56
C SER A 140 -21.49 10.98 -13.81
N GLY A 141 -22.04 9.95 -13.18
CA GLY A 141 -21.67 8.55 -13.39
C GLY A 141 -22.49 7.83 -14.48
N ASP A 142 -23.10 8.58 -15.39
CA ASP A 142 -23.81 8.05 -16.57
C ASP A 142 -23.04 8.45 -17.85
N GLY A 143 -22.73 7.47 -18.71
CA GLY A 143 -22.06 7.70 -19.98
C GLY A 143 -22.82 8.66 -20.92
N ALA A 144 -24.15 8.73 -20.82
CA ALA A 144 -24.94 9.69 -21.59
C ALA A 144 -24.65 11.15 -21.20
N THR A 145 -24.34 11.41 -19.92
CA THR A 145 -23.93 12.74 -19.44
C THR A 145 -22.57 13.15 -20.01
N LEU A 146 -21.63 12.19 -20.10
CA LEU A 146 -20.35 12.43 -20.77
C LEU A 146 -20.54 12.69 -22.26
N ALA A 147 -21.38 11.90 -22.94
CA ALA A 147 -21.69 12.08 -24.35
C ALA A 147 -22.28 13.48 -24.63
N ASP A 148 -23.19 13.93 -23.78
CA ASP A 148 -23.79 15.28 -23.85
C ASP A 148 -22.74 16.37 -23.66
N PHE A 149 -21.87 16.25 -22.64
CA PHE A 149 -20.78 17.20 -22.41
C PHE A 149 -19.81 17.27 -23.59
N GLY A 150 -19.30 16.14 -24.06
CA GLY A 150 -18.32 16.13 -25.14
C GLY A 150 -18.93 16.64 -26.44
N THR A 151 -20.18 16.27 -26.75
CA THR A 151 -20.90 16.80 -27.92
C THR A 151 -21.10 18.31 -27.83
N TRP A 152 -21.53 18.80 -26.67
CA TRP A 152 -21.65 20.24 -26.41
C TRP A 152 -20.31 20.96 -26.59
N ALA A 153 -19.22 20.40 -26.06
CA ALA A 153 -17.91 21.01 -26.10
C ALA A 153 -17.41 21.17 -27.54
N VAL A 154 -17.45 20.10 -28.35
CA VAL A 154 -16.96 20.14 -29.74
C VAL A 154 -17.84 20.99 -30.66
N GLN A 155 -19.12 21.16 -30.34
CA GLN A 155 -20.04 22.02 -31.11
C GLN A 155 -19.90 23.50 -30.77
N ASN A 156 -19.69 23.85 -29.50
CA ASN A 156 -19.59 25.25 -29.06
C ASN A 156 -18.16 25.81 -29.14
N TYR A 157 -17.16 24.94 -29.05
CA TYR A 157 -15.74 25.29 -29.08
C TYR A 157 -14.99 24.44 -30.11
N PRO A 158 -15.32 24.58 -31.40
CA PRO A 158 -14.68 23.79 -32.44
C PRO A 158 -13.17 24.08 -32.50
N ALA A 159 -12.37 23.02 -32.60
CA ALA A 159 -10.91 23.07 -32.64
C ALA A 159 -10.35 22.06 -33.66
N ASP A 160 -9.10 22.28 -34.07
CA ASP A 160 -8.37 21.37 -34.96
C ASP A 160 -8.01 20.06 -34.24
N HIS A 161 -7.77 20.11 -32.92
CA HIS A 161 -7.41 18.97 -32.08
C HIS A 161 -8.23 18.96 -30.79
N TYR A 162 -8.57 17.78 -30.29
CA TYR A 162 -9.29 17.60 -29.03
C TYR A 162 -8.57 16.66 -28.08
N GLY A 163 -8.44 17.08 -26.81
CA GLY A 163 -8.07 16.21 -25.69
C GLY A 163 -9.20 16.14 -24.67
N LEU A 164 -9.40 14.96 -24.08
CA LEU A 164 -10.37 14.72 -23.01
C LEU A 164 -9.63 14.28 -21.75
N ILE A 165 -9.92 14.90 -20.61
CA ILE A 165 -9.45 14.46 -19.29
C ILE A 165 -10.68 14.01 -18.49
N MET A 166 -10.65 12.77 -18.04
CA MET A 166 -11.61 12.21 -17.09
C MET A 166 -11.03 12.36 -15.69
N TRP A 167 -11.72 13.12 -14.84
CA TRP A 167 -11.32 13.38 -13.47
C TRP A 167 -12.35 12.77 -12.53
N ASP A 168 -11.92 11.81 -11.70
CA ASP A 168 -12.63 11.30 -10.54
C ASP A 168 -11.90 10.06 -9.93
N HIS A 169 -12.59 9.26 -9.13
CA HIS A 169 -12.26 7.85 -8.93
C HIS A 169 -12.21 7.05 -10.24
N GLY A 170 -11.31 6.07 -10.25
CA GLY A 170 -11.20 5.07 -11.30
C GLY A 170 -11.10 3.66 -10.72
N GLY A 171 -11.61 2.67 -11.45
CA GLY A 171 -11.55 1.25 -11.10
C GLY A 171 -11.01 0.41 -12.26
N GLY A 172 -10.21 1.02 -13.13
CA GLY A 172 -9.71 0.38 -14.35
C GLY A 172 -10.85 -0.05 -15.29
N TRP A 173 -10.87 -1.33 -15.66
CA TRP A 173 -11.89 -1.91 -16.54
C TRP A 173 -13.31 -1.83 -15.97
N SER A 174 -13.46 -1.71 -14.65
CA SER A 174 -14.77 -1.84 -13.98
C SER A 174 -15.64 -0.60 -14.18
N ALA A 175 -15.11 0.60 -13.92
CA ALA A 175 -15.80 1.88 -14.05
C ALA A 175 -14.83 3.07 -13.90
N ILE A 176 -15.30 4.26 -14.29
CA ILE A 176 -14.70 5.57 -13.99
C ILE A 176 -15.79 6.59 -13.70
N ALA A 177 -15.49 7.66 -12.95
CA ALA A 177 -16.40 8.80 -12.72
C ALA A 177 -17.70 8.40 -12.02
N THR A 178 -17.72 8.44 -10.69
CA THR A 178 -18.86 8.07 -9.87
C THR A 178 -19.73 9.24 -9.43
N ASP A 179 -21.01 8.97 -9.24
CA ASP A 179 -21.97 9.88 -8.63
C ASP A 179 -22.66 9.19 -7.46
N ASP A 180 -22.38 9.63 -6.24
CA ASP A 180 -22.86 8.92 -5.04
C ASP A 180 -24.24 9.40 -4.57
N THR A 181 -24.88 10.32 -5.30
CA THR A 181 -26.07 11.02 -4.80
C THR A 181 -27.35 10.78 -5.58
N LEU A 182 -27.29 10.72 -6.93
CA LEU A 182 -28.50 10.72 -7.77
C LEU A 182 -28.84 9.35 -8.36
N ALA A 183 -27.85 8.46 -8.44
CA ALA A 183 -27.98 7.02 -8.66
C ALA A 183 -26.55 6.44 -8.56
N PRO A 184 -26.13 5.95 -7.38
CA PRO A 184 -24.78 5.45 -7.14
C PRO A 184 -24.29 4.51 -8.25
N SER A 185 -23.49 5.06 -9.15
CA SER A 185 -22.94 4.36 -10.31
C SER A 185 -21.68 5.08 -10.78
N GLY A 186 -20.81 4.34 -11.44
CA GLY A 186 -19.75 4.90 -12.28
C GLY A 186 -20.03 4.60 -13.75
N ILE A 187 -19.38 5.35 -14.64
CA ILE A 187 -19.43 5.07 -16.08
C ILE A 187 -18.70 3.77 -16.36
N HIS A 188 -19.45 2.73 -16.72
CA HIS A 188 -18.88 1.43 -17.09
C HIS A 188 -18.27 1.48 -18.50
N MET A 189 -17.29 0.63 -18.80
CA MET A 189 -16.56 0.68 -20.09
C MET A 189 -17.46 0.64 -21.34
N PRO A 190 -18.54 -0.17 -21.41
CA PRO A 190 -19.46 -0.12 -22.56
C PRO A 190 -20.17 1.23 -22.73
N GLU A 191 -20.54 1.88 -21.63
CA GLU A 191 -21.17 3.21 -21.64
C GLU A 191 -20.15 4.29 -22.02
N PHE A 192 -18.91 4.15 -21.52
CA PHE A 192 -17.80 5.03 -21.87
C PHE A 192 -17.49 4.95 -23.37
N GLN A 193 -17.41 3.74 -23.95
CA GLN A 193 -17.23 3.55 -25.38
C GLN A 193 -18.35 4.18 -26.21
N ALA A 194 -19.61 4.00 -25.80
CA ALA A 194 -20.76 4.62 -26.47
C ALA A 194 -20.72 6.16 -26.42
N ALA A 195 -20.26 6.72 -25.29
CA ALA A 195 -20.05 8.16 -25.15
C ALA A 195 -18.94 8.66 -26.07
N LEU A 196 -17.77 8.00 -26.07
CA LEU A 196 -16.64 8.36 -26.94
C LEU A 196 -16.99 8.24 -28.43
N ASP A 197 -17.75 7.22 -28.83
CA ASP A 197 -18.28 7.07 -30.18
C ASP A 197 -19.15 8.27 -30.58
N THR A 198 -20.09 8.65 -29.71
CA THR A 198 -20.97 9.80 -29.93
C THR A 198 -20.15 11.09 -30.09
N ILE A 199 -19.17 11.32 -29.22
CA ILE A 199 -18.39 12.56 -29.24
C ILE A 199 -17.46 12.63 -30.45
N THR A 200 -16.76 11.54 -30.77
CA THR A 200 -15.85 11.49 -31.92
C THR A 200 -16.59 11.59 -33.25
N GLN A 201 -17.81 11.04 -33.34
CA GLN A 201 -18.70 11.27 -34.49
C GLN A 201 -19.12 12.74 -34.60
N ALA A 202 -19.46 13.40 -33.49
CA ALA A 202 -19.80 14.82 -33.48
C ALA A 202 -18.60 15.72 -33.83
N ALA A 203 -17.40 15.35 -33.39
CA ALA A 203 -16.15 16.05 -33.70
C ALA A 203 -15.67 15.81 -35.14
N GLY A 204 -16.05 14.67 -35.74
CA GLY A 204 -15.54 14.21 -37.03
C GLY A 204 -14.11 13.70 -37.00
N GLN A 205 -13.55 13.46 -35.80
CA GLN A 205 -12.18 13.01 -35.58
C GLN A 205 -12.02 12.30 -34.23
N LYS A 206 -10.92 11.56 -34.09
CA LYS A 206 -10.47 10.99 -32.81
C LYS A 206 -9.95 12.09 -31.90
N PHE A 207 -9.89 11.78 -30.59
CA PHE A 207 -9.10 12.56 -29.66
C PHE A 207 -7.60 12.37 -29.92
N GLU A 208 -6.84 13.43 -29.73
CA GLU A 208 -5.38 13.33 -29.67
C GLU A 208 -4.95 12.55 -28.43
N PHE A 209 -5.61 12.80 -27.29
CA PHE A 209 -5.43 11.98 -26.10
C PHE A 209 -6.70 11.89 -25.26
N ILE A 210 -6.80 10.78 -24.53
CA ILE A 210 -7.66 10.66 -23.36
C ILE A 210 -6.74 10.52 -22.14
N GLY A 211 -6.86 11.47 -21.22
CA GLY A 211 -6.15 11.49 -19.94
C GLY A 211 -7.06 11.04 -18.82
N PHE A 212 -6.50 10.29 -17.88
CA PHE A 212 -7.19 9.80 -16.72
C PHE A 212 -6.53 10.36 -15.46
N ASP A 213 -7.14 11.40 -14.92
CA ASP A 213 -6.89 11.85 -13.54
C ASP A 213 -7.78 11.01 -12.62
N ALA A 214 -7.52 9.71 -12.64
CA ALA A 214 -8.31 8.65 -12.03
C ALA A 214 -7.47 7.37 -11.86
N CYS A 215 -7.77 6.62 -10.80
CA CYS A 215 -7.02 5.44 -10.38
C CYS A 215 -7.09 4.28 -11.40
N LEU A 216 -5.99 3.53 -11.51
CA LEU A 216 -5.93 2.21 -12.17
C LEU A 216 -6.29 2.20 -13.67
N MET A 217 -6.34 3.36 -14.33
CA MET A 217 -6.85 3.44 -15.69
C MET A 217 -5.87 2.95 -16.76
N ALA A 218 -4.59 2.71 -16.44
CA ALA A 218 -3.58 2.17 -17.36
C ALA A 218 -3.70 0.65 -17.63
N GLN A 219 -4.90 0.08 -17.49
CA GLN A 219 -5.10 -1.33 -17.82
C GLN A 219 -5.20 -1.55 -19.33
N LEU A 220 -4.72 -2.70 -19.80
CA LEU A 220 -4.83 -3.11 -21.20
C LEU A 220 -6.28 -3.14 -21.70
N ALA A 221 -7.23 -3.59 -20.86
CA ALA A 221 -8.66 -3.60 -21.17
C ALA A 221 -9.20 -2.19 -21.46
N VAL A 222 -8.79 -1.18 -20.67
CA VAL A 222 -9.14 0.22 -20.90
C VAL A 222 -8.50 0.72 -22.19
N SER A 223 -7.21 0.42 -22.41
CA SER A 223 -6.48 0.81 -23.63
C SER A 223 -7.21 0.34 -24.89
N ILE A 224 -7.65 -0.93 -24.92
CA ILE A 224 -8.40 -1.50 -26.04
C ILE A 224 -9.76 -0.82 -26.20
N ALA A 225 -10.45 -0.55 -25.08
CA ALA A 225 -11.77 0.08 -25.12
C ALA A 225 -11.73 1.47 -25.79
N ILE A 226 -10.66 2.24 -25.59
CA ILE A 226 -10.54 3.62 -26.09
C ILE A 226 -9.74 3.77 -27.39
N GLN A 227 -8.96 2.77 -27.79
CA GLN A 227 -8.16 2.77 -29.03
C GLN A 227 -8.93 3.23 -30.29
N PRO A 228 -10.22 2.89 -30.49
CA PRO A 228 -10.97 3.39 -31.64
C PRO A 228 -11.19 4.90 -31.63
N TYR A 229 -11.10 5.56 -30.48
CA TYR A 229 -11.54 6.94 -30.26
C TYR A 229 -10.42 7.92 -29.94
N ALA A 230 -9.21 7.44 -29.63
CA ALA A 230 -8.06 8.27 -29.29
C ALA A 230 -6.74 7.78 -29.90
N ASN A 231 -5.73 8.66 -29.97
CA ASN A 231 -4.37 8.31 -30.39
C ASN A 231 -3.49 7.91 -29.20
N TYR A 232 -3.60 8.63 -28.07
CA TYR A 232 -2.82 8.38 -26.87
C TYR A 232 -3.69 8.24 -25.62
N GLN A 233 -3.19 7.46 -24.67
CA GLN A 233 -3.71 7.36 -23.31
C GLN A 233 -2.68 7.89 -22.32
N ILE A 234 -3.12 8.69 -21.33
CA ILE A 234 -2.29 9.11 -20.20
C ILE A 234 -2.97 8.60 -18.94
N ALA A 235 -2.35 7.67 -18.21
CA ALA A 235 -2.97 7.00 -17.07
C ALA A 235 -1.94 6.40 -16.10
N ALA A 236 -2.39 6.12 -14.88
CA ALA A 236 -1.65 5.39 -13.85
C ALA A 236 -2.10 3.92 -13.80
N GLU A 237 -1.17 3.02 -13.51
CA GLU A 237 -1.48 1.63 -13.15
C GLU A 237 -1.99 1.53 -11.71
N GLU A 238 -1.48 2.40 -10.84
CA GLU A 238 -1.83 2.55 -9.43
C GLU A 238 -2.96 3.58 -9.20
N ILE A 239 -3.40 3.67 -7.95
CA ILE A 239 -4.19 4.77 -7.41
C ILE A 239 -3.48 6.11 -7.65
N VAL A 240 -4.27 7.08 -8.13
CA VAL A 240 -3.86 8.47 -8.24
C VAL A 240 -4.11 9.15 -6.87
N PRO A 241 -3.08 9.69 -6.19
CA PRO A 241 -3.29 10.28 -4.87
C PRO A 241 -4.11 11.58 -4.94
N GLY A 242 -4.77 11.94 -3.84
CA GLY A 242 -5.94 12.84 -3.84
C GLY A 242 -5.86 14.15 -4.65
N LEU A 243 -4.71 14.84 -4.70
CA LEU A 243 -4.58 16.09 -5.48
C LEU A 243 -4.80 15.90 -7.00
N GLY A 244 -4.67 14.67 -7.50
CA GLY A 244 -4.74 14.35 -8.90
C GLY A 244 -3.55 14.88 -9.69
N TRP A 245 -3.82 15.42 -10.86
CA TRP A 245 -2.82 16.04 -11.72
C TRP A 245 -2.51 17.47 -11.27
N ASP A 246 -1.26 17.91 -11.40
CA ASP A 246 -0.95 19.36 -11.42
C ASP A 246 -1.21 19.90 -12.84
N TYR A 247 -2.31 20.63 -13.00
CA TYR A 247 -2.72 21.16 -14.30
C TYR A 247 -1.90 22.37 -14.74
N THR A 248 -1.14 23.01 -13.85
CA THR A 248 -0.48 24.29 -14.16
C THR A 248 0.63 24.15 -15.21
N PRO A 249 1.62 23.24 -15.06
CA PRO A 249 2.69 23.07 -16.04
C PRO A 249 2.22 22.68 -17.46
N PRO A 250 1.36 21.67 -17.65
CA PRO A 250 0.96 21.24 -18.99
C PRO A 250 0.06 22.28 -19.68
N VAL A 251 -0.87 22.93 -18.97
CA VAL A 251 -1.70 23.99 -19.55
C VAL A 251 -0.83 25.16 -19.99
N LYS A 252 0.16 25.55 -19.17
CA LYS A 252 1.13 26.59 -19.53
C LYS A 252 1.94 26.23 -20.78
N ALA A 253 2.37 24.97 -20.90
CA ALA A 253 3.10 24.49 -22.07
C ALA A 253 2.24 24.52 -23.34
N LEU A 254 0.98 24.06 -23.25
CA LEU A 254 0.03 24.04 -24.36
C LEU A 254 -0.34 25.45 -24.83
N VAL A 255 -0.60 26.38 -23.91
CA VAL A 255 -0.87 27.79 -24.27
C VAL A 255 0.33 28.47 -24.91
N ALA A 256 1.56 28.13 -24.48
CA ALA A 256 2.78 28.67 -25.08
C ALA A 256 3.05 28.11 -26.49
N ASN A 257 2.61 26.87 -26.77
CA ASN A 257 2.75 26.22 -28.05
C ASN A 257 1.54 25.29 -28.33
N PRO A 258 0.48 25.78 -29.00
CA PRO A 258 -0.70 24.97 -29.30
C PRO A 258 -0.44 23.75 -30.19
N ASP A 259 0.64 23.78 -30.99
CA ASP A 259 1.09 22.67 -31.86
C ASP A 259 2.01 21.67 -31.12
N LEU A 260 2.09 21.73 -29.79
CA LEU A 260 2.94 20.83 -29.00
C LEU A 260 2.54 19.36 -29.22
N PRO A 261 3.47 18.47 -29.61
CA PRO A 261 3.14 17.05 -29.73
C PRO A 261 2.63 16.48 -28.40
N VAL A 262 1.62 15.62 -28.48
CA VAL A 262 0.98 15.01 -27.30
C VAL A 262 2.00 14.29 -26.42
N SER A 263 2.98 13.61 -27.01
CA SER A 263 4.05 12.93 -26.25
C SER A 263 4.86 13.88 -25.37
N GLU A 264 5.10 15.11 -25.83
CA GLU A 264 5.79 16.14 -25.06
C GLU A 264 4.87 16.78 -24.02
N LEU A 265 3.59 17.04 -24.37
CA LEU A 265 2.60 17.53 -23.42
C LEU A 265 2.39 16.55 -22.26
N ALA A 266 2.23 15.27 -22.57
CA ALA A 266 2.07 14.20 -21.59
C ALA A 266 3.33 14.03 -20.73
N LYS A 267 4.52 14.16 -21.33
CA LYS A 267 5.76 14.18 -20.57
C LYS A 267 5.81 15.31 -19.55
N VAL A 268 5.35 16.52 -19.91
CA VAL A 268 5.24 17.65 -18.97
C VAL A 268 4.27 17.33 -17.83
N GLN A 269 3.11 16.74 -18.13
CA GLN A 269 2.14 16.31 -17.12
C GLN A 269 2.73 15.24 -16.19
N ILE A 270 3.39 14.21 -16.73
CA ILE A 270 3.98 13.11 -15.96
C ILE A 270 5.14 13.62 -15.08
N ASP A 271 5.97 14.53 -15.60
CA ASP A 271 7.05 15.15 -14.82
C ASP A 271 6.52 16.06 -13.70
N ALA A 272 5.41 16.77 -13.95
CA ALA A 272 4.73 17.58 -12.93
C ALA A 272 4.10 16.69 -11.84
N PHE A 273 3.42 15.61 -12.23
CA PHE A 273 2.85 14.61 -11.34
C PHE A 273 3.92 13.97 -10.44
N ASP A 274 5.01 13.47 -11.03
CA ASP A 274 6.15 12.92 -10.30
C ASP A 274 6.76 13.97 -9.34
N THR A 275 6.91 15.22 -9.78
CA THR A 275 7.43 16.28 -8.90
C THR A 275 6.48 16.55 -7.73
N LEU A 276 5.17 16.59 -7.98
CA LEU A 276 4.14 16.81 -6.97
C LEU A 276 4.27 15.78 -5.84
N TYR A 277 4.47 14.50 -6.16
CA TYR A 277 4.50 13.42 -5.16
C TYR A 277 5.91 12.96 -4.73
N SER A 278 6.98 13.39 -5.41
CA SER A 278 8.38 13.11 -5.00
C SER A 278 9.01 14.22 -4.14
N THR A 279 8.58 15.48 -4.32
CA THR A 279 9.21 16.65 -3.67
C THR A 279 8.28 17.39 -2.72
N SER A 280 6.98 17.48 -3.05
CA SER A 280 6.01 18.15 -2.19
C SER A 280 5.46 17.15 -1.18
N GLN A 281 5.88 17.29 0.08
CA GLN A 281 5.32 16.61 1.24
C GLN A 281 5.45 15.07 1.27
N LYS A 282 6.21 14.56 2.25
CA LYS A 282 6.13 13.17 2.74
C LYS A 282 4.75 12.84 3.39
N LYS A 283 3.63 13.20 2.76
CA LYS A 283 2.29 12.94 3.29
C LYS A 283 1.34 12.54 2.16
N ALA A 284 1.34 11.23 1.91
CA ALA A 284 0.15 10.36 2.00
C ALA A 284 -0.02 9.31 0.88
N SER A 285 0.92 9.22 -0.07
CA SER A 285 1.18 7.96 -0.79
C SER A 285 2.66 7.84 -1.17
N GLY A 286 3.31 6.77 -0.74
CA GLY A 286 4.66 6.41 -1.22
C GLY A 286 4.62 5.82 -2.62
N SER A 287 3.48 5.22 -3.00
CA SER A 287 3.25 4.48 -4.24
C SER A 287 2.40 5.28 -5.21
N TYR A 288 2.97 5.60 -6.37
CA TYR A 288 2.30 6.20 -7.51
C TYR A 288 3.08 5.93 -8.79
N ASP A 289 2.38 5.94 -9.91
CA ASP A 289 2.96 5.91 -11.24
C ASP A 289 2.11 6.73 -12.22
N MET A 290 2.66 7.06 -13.39
CA MET A 290 1.91 7.64 -14.49
C MET A 290 2.67 7.41 -15.80
N GLY A 291 1.96 6.98 -16.84
CA GLY A 291 2.53 6.72 -18.16
C GLY A 291 1.70 7.29 -19.30
N ILE A 292 2.33 7.37 -20.47
CA ILE A 292 1.66 7.59 -21.75
C ILE A 292 1.81 6.35 -22.65
N ILE A 293 0.69 5.88 -23.16
CA ILE A 293 0.57 4.70 -24.04
C ILE A 293 0.18 5.17 -25.45
N ASP A 294 0.91 4.72 -26.46
CA ASP A 294 0.54 4.81 -27.88
C ASP A 294 -0.51 3.73 -28.20
N LEU A 295 -1.75 4.17 -28.40
CA LEU A 295 -2.87 3.25 -28.64
C LEU A 295 -2.72 2.54 -30.00
N ALA A 296 -1.93 3.06 -30.93
CA ALA A 296 -1.63 2.38 -32.19
C ALA A 296 -0.75 1.12 -32.01
N GLN A 297 -0.06 0.98 -30.88
CA GLN A 297 0.80 -0.18 -30.58
C GLN A 297 0.09 -1.26 -29.73
N VAL A 298 -1.11 -0.99 -29.22
CA VAL A 298 -1.85 -1.92 -28.34
C VAL A 298 -2.09 -3.28 -29.01
N ASP A 299 -2.35 -3.32 -30.31
CA ASP A 299 -2.52 -4.57 -31.06
C ASP A 299 -1.29 -5.48 -31.02
N ILE A 300 -0.08 -4.90 -30.93
CA ILE A 300 1.17 -5.67 -30.81
C ILE A 300 1.25 -6.33 -29.44
N VAL A 301 0.80 -5.64 -28.38
CA VAL A 301 0.72 -6.18 -27.01
C VAL A 301 -0.27 -7.35 -26.98
N VAL A 302 -1.49 -7.16 -27.51
CA VAL A 302 -2.52 -8.21 -27.56
C VAL A 302 -2.02 -9.43 -28.32
N LYS A 303 -1.39 -9.24 -29.48
CA LYS A 303 -0.83 -10.34 -30.26
C LYS A 303 0.28 -11.09 -29.50
N ALA A 304 1.18 -10.38 -28.83
CA ALA A 304 2.23 -11.03 -28.03
C ALA A 304 1.62 -11.85 -26.87
N LEU A 305 0.53 -11.36 -26.27
CA LEU A 305 -0.19 -12.06 -25.22
C LEU A 305 -0.89 -13.33 -25.73
N ASP A 306 -1.46 -13.30 -26.94
CA ASP A 306 -2.02 -14.48 -27.59
C ASP A 306 -0.94 -15.55 -27.87
N GLU A 307 0.26 -15.12 -28.28
CA GLU A 307 1.43 -16.00 -28.49
C GLU A 307 1.90 -16.61 -27.16
N PHE A 308 1.92 -15.84 -26.06
CA PHE A 308 2.19 -16.35 -24.72
C PHE A 308 1.17 -17.39 -24.26
N ALA A 309 -0.13 -17.10 -24.37
CA ALA A 309 -1.19 -18.04 -24.03
C ALA A 309 -1.06 -19.36 -24.82
N SER A 310 -0.73 -19.26 -26.10
CA SER A 310 -0.47 -20.42 -26.96
C SER A 310 0.76 -21.22 -26.53
N ALA A 311 1.84 -20.54 -26.12
CA ALA A 311 3.06 -21.18 -25.64
C ALA A 311 2.83 -21.94 -24.32
N VAL A 312 2.12 -21.33 -23.36
CA VAL A 312 1.73 -22.00 -22.11
C VAL A 312 0.91 -23.26 -22.39
N LYS A 313 -0.08 -23.16 -23.28
CA LYS A 313 -0.93 -24.30 -23.68
C LYS A 313 -0.16 -25.42 -24.39
N ALA A 314 0.90 -25.07 -25.13
CA ALA A 314 1.74 -26.01 -25.86
C ALA A 314 2.89 -26.58 -25.01
N SER A 315 3.12 -26.03 -23.82
CA SER A 315 4.22 -26.45 -22.94
C SER A 315 4.07 -27.92 -22.54
N SER A 316 5.22 -28.57 -22.35
CA SER A 316 5.27 -29.97 -21.90
C SER A 316 5.38 -30.12 -20.38
N GLY A 317 5.49 -28.99 -19.66
CA GLY A 317 5.54 -28.90 -18.20
C GLY A 317 4.20 -28.49 -17.58
N ASN A 318 4.05 -28.70 -16.27
CA ASN A 318 2.92 -28.14 -15.52
C ASN A 318 3.25 -26.70 -15.10
N GLU A 319 2.79 -25.71 -15.86
CA GLU A 319 3.05 -24.30 -15.58
C GLU A 319 2.19 -23.73 -14.44
N VAL A 320 1.21 -24.48 -13.90
CA VAL A 320 0.29 -23.96 -12.85
C VAL A 320 1.07 -23.42 -11.66
N LYS A 321 2.08 -24.14 -11.17
CA LYS A 321 2.91 -23.70 -10.05
C LYS A 321 3.67 -22.40 -10.37
N ALA A 322 4.33 -22.34 -11.53
CA ALA A 322 5.07 -21.16 -11.96
C ALA A 322 4.14 -19.94 -12.11
N ILE A 323 2.95 -20.12 -12.69
CA ILE A 323 1.94 -19.07 -12.86
C ILE A 323 1.39 -18.61 -11.50
N SER A 324 1.08 -19.53 -10.59
CA SER A 324 0.61 -19.20 -9.23
C SER A 324 1.67 -18.44 -8.44
N THR A 325 2.92 -18.92 -8.43
CA THR A 325 4.03 -18.23 -7.78
C THR A 325 4.27 -16.85 -8.41
N ALA A 326 4.26 -16.74 -9.75
CA ALA A 326 4.38 -15.45 -10.43
C ALA A 326 3.24 -14.50 -10.05
N ARG A 327 1.99 -14.98 -10.00
CA ARG A 327 0.84 -14.16 -9.60
C ARG A 327 0.90 -13.70 -8.14
N SER A 328 1.43 -14.50 -7.23
CA SER A 328 1.59 -14.08 -5.82
C SER A 328 2.68 -13.03 -5.62
N ASN A 329 3.63 -12.93 -6.55
CA ASN A 329 4.81 -12.05 -6.42
C ASN A 329 4.81 -10.86 -7.38
N VAL A 330 3.89 -10.82 -8.34
CA VAL A 330 3.78 -9.71 -9.29
C VAL A 330 3.38 -8.42 -8.57
N GLU A 331 3.98 -7.32 -8.97
CA GLU A 331 3.55 -6.00 -8.56
C GLU A 331 2.05 -5.81 -8.84
N THR A 332 1.29 -5.57 -7.78
CA THR A 332 -0.17 -5.50 -7.81
C THR A 332 -0.61 -4.15 -7.30
N PHE A 333 -1.52 -3.52 -8.03
CA PHE A 333 -2.04 -2.19 -7.75
C PHE A 333 -3.35 -2.24 -6.95
N SER A 334 -3.82 -1.08 -6.46
CA SER A 334 -5.06 -0.92 -5.68
C SER A 334 -5.00 -1.41 -4.23
N LYS A 335 -3.82 -1.68 -3.67
CA LYS A 335 -3.69 -2.24 -2.30
C LYS A 335 -3.55 -1.19 -1.19
N ILE A 336 -3.73 0.10 -1.49
CA ILE A 336 -3.63 1.15 -0.47
C ILE A 336 -4.92 1.19 0.35
N GLY A 337 -4.85 0.72 1.60
CA GLY A 337 -5.88 0.92 2.61
C GLY A 337 -7.26 0.28 2.35
N GLU A 338 -7.40 -0.54 1.32
CA GLU A 338 -8.59 -1.35 1.06
C GLU A 338 -8.56 -2.67 1.85
N ALA A 339 -9.73 -3.23 2.17
CA ALA A 339 -9.81 -4.63 2.53
C ALA A 339 -9.33 -5.47 1.34
N SER A 340 -8.52 -6.51 1.59
CA SER A 340 -7.91 -7.35 0.54
C SER A 340 -8.90 -7.86 -0.52
N SER A 341 -10.18 -8.02 -0.16
CA SER A 341 -11.25 -8.44 -1.08
C SER A 341 -11.67 -7.39 -2.11
N ALA A 342 -11.52 -6.09 -1.85
CA ALA A 342 -11.86 -5.02 -2.80
C ALA A 342 -10.78 -4.85 -3.88
N ALA A 343 -9.50 -4.86 -3.47
CA ALA A 343 -8.38 -4.82 -4.39
C ALA A 343 -8.36 -6.05 -5.34
N ASP A 344 -8.70 -7.23 -4.83
CA ASP A 344 -8.78 -8.45 -5.65
C ASP A 344 -9.96 -8.41 -6.64
N ALA A 345 -10.99 -7.59 -6.45
CA ALA A 345 -12.06 -7.44 -7.45
C ALA A 345 -11.58 -6.76 -8.74
N ILE A 346 -10.66 -5.78 -8.61
CA ILE A 346 -10.06 -5.10 -9.76
C ILE A 346 -8.88 -5.90 -10.33
N SER A 347 -8.18 -6.67 -9.49
CA SER A 347 -7.16 -7.64 -9.92
C SER A 347 -6.07 -7.04 -10.84
N SER A 348 -5.70 -5.77 -10.61
CA SER A 348 -4.74 -5.05 -11.46
C SER A 348 -3.30 -5.48 -11.14
N VAL A 349 -2.62 -6.13 -12.07
CA VAL A 349 -1.19 -6.51 -11.94
C VAL A 349 -0.35 -5.96 -13.08
N ASP A 350 0.91 -5.63 -12.83
CA ASP A 350 1.83 -5.20 -13.89
C ASP A 350 2.07 -6.32 -14.91
N LEU A 351 1.81 -6.04 -16.18
CA LEU A 351 1.92 -7.05 -17.24
C LEU A 351 3.37 -7.43 -17.53
N SER A 352 4.31 -6.49 -17.45
CA SER A 352 5.73 -6.76 -17.75
C SER A 352 6.40 -7.54 -16.63
N ASP A 353 6.08 -7.23 -15.38
CA ASP A 353 6.60 -7.90 -14.20
C ASP A 353 6.09 -9.34 -14.10
N PHE A 354 4.80 -9.57 -14.38
CA PHE A 354 4.28 -10.94 -14.48
C PHE A 354 5.08 -11.75 -15.52
N MET A 355 5.38 -11.15 -16.67
CA MET A 355 6.15 -11.80 -17.73
C MET A 355 7.62 -11.98 -17.36
N ARG A 356 8.22 -11.05 -16.60
CA ARG A 356 9.57 -11.20 -16.04
C ARG A 356 9.63 -12.40 -15.11
N LEU A 357 8.68 -12.51 -14.17
CA LEU A 357 8.56 -13.64 -13.25
C LEU A 357 8.36 -14.96 -14.00
N MET A 358 7.48 -15.00 -15.00
CA MET A 358 7.30 -16.19 -15.85
C MET A 358 8.56 -16.60 -16.61
N SER A 359 9.34 -15.64 -17.10
CA SER A 359 10.62 -15.91 -17.77
C SER A 359 11.65 -16.54 -16.82
N ASN A 360 11.60 -16.22 -15.52
CA ASN A 360 12.47 -16.79 -14.51
C ASN A 360 11.98 -18.16 -14.02
N LEU A 361 10.67 -18.27 -13.73
CA LEU A 361 10.06 -19.42 -13.05
C LEU A 361 9.72 -20.59 -13.98
N SER A 362 9.35 -20.32 -15.23
CA SER A 362 9.02 -21.38 -16.17
C SER A 362 10.25 -22.22 -16.50
N THR A 363 10.06 -23.50 -16.80
CA THR A 363 11.13 -24.37 -17.31
C THR A 363 11.05 -24.56 -18.82
N ASP A 364 9.98 -24.11 -19.47
CA ASP A 364 9.75 -24.23 -20.91
C ASP A 364 10.34 -23.03 -21.66
N ALA A 365 11.27 -23.30 -22.58
CA ALA A 365 11.95 -22.25 -23.35
C ALA A 365 11.01 -21.43 -24.26
N GLY A 366 9.91 -22.05 -24.73
CA GLY A 366 8.89 -21.37 -25.53
C GLY A 366 8.11 -20.35 -24.70
N VAL A 367 7.75 -20.72 -23.46
CA VAL A 367 7.09 -19.80 -22.51
C VAL A 367 8.03 -18.63 -22.18
N LYS A 368 9.29 -18.89 -21.81
CA LYS A 368 10.27 -17.82 -21.52
C LYS A 368 10.42 -16.82 -22.68
N GLN A 369 10.52 -17.32 -23.90
CA GLN A 369 10.64 -16.48 -25.09
C GLN A 369 9.38 -15.67 -25.37
N ALA A 370 8.19 -16.27 -25.18
CA ALA A 370 6.93 -15.57 -25.37
C ALA A 370 6.74 -14.47 -24.31
N SER A 371 7.08 -14.75 -23.04
CA SER A 371 7.10 -13.73 -21.98
C SER A 371 8.01 -12.54 -22.33
N SER A 372 9.23 -12.82 -22.82
CA SER A 372 10.14 -11.76 -23.28
C SER A 372 9.57 -10.92 -24.43
N ASN A 373 8.78 -11.52 -25.32
CA ASN A 373 8.12 -10.80 -26.41
C ASN A 373 7.02 -9.88 -25.91
N VAL A 374 6.26 -10.28 -24.88
CA VAL A 374 5.25 -9.42 -24.25
C VAL A 374 5.90 -8.20 -23.60
N ILE A 375 6.97 -8.38 -22.81
CA ILE A 375 7.72 -7.25 -22.20
C ILE A 375 8.17 -6.26 -23.27
N LYS A 376 8.71 -6.78 -24.40
CA LYS A 376 9.12 -5.94 -25.52
C LYS A 376 7.94 -5.19 -26.14
N ALA A 377 6.79 -5.82 -26.31
CA ALA A 377 5.60 -5.18 -26.86
C ALA A 377 5.09 -4.06 -25.94
N VAL A 378 5.04 -4.28 -24.63
CA VAL A 378 4.68 -3.25 -23.64
C VAL A 378 5.64 -2.06 -23.72
N SER A 379 6.96 -2.31 -23.75
CA SER A 379 7.97 -1.25 -23.88
C SER A 379 7.88 -0.45 -25.19
N GLN A 380 7.24 -1.00 -26.22
CA GLN A 380 6.99 -0.29 -27.49
C GLN A 380 5.73 0.57 -27.42
N ALA A 381 4.73 0.15 -26.65
CA ALA A 381 3.49 0.89 -26.46
C ALA A 381 3.64 2.04 -25.46
N VAL A 382 4.43 1.86 -24.39
CA VAL A 382 4.66 2.89 -23.37
C VAL A 382 5.78 3.84 -23.82
N ILE A 383 5.41 5.08 -24.15
CA ILE A 383 6.36 6.08 -24.69
C ILE A 383 7.20 6.72 -23.58
N TYR A 384 6.56 7.02 -22.46
CA TYR A 384 7.17 7.66 -21.30
C TYR A 384 6.39 7.26 -20.05
N HIS A 385 7.11 6.96 -18.98
CA HIS A 385 6.55 6.52 -17.71
C HIS A 385 7.47 6.92 -16.57
N LYS A 386 6.86 7.16 -15.41
CA LYS A 386 7.55 7.33 -14.15
C LYS A 386 6.77 6.61 -13.05
N ALA A 387 7.51 5.98 -12.16
CA ALA A 387 6.98 5.40 -10.95
C ALA A 387 7.81 5.82 -9.73
N SER A 388 7.14 5.87 -8.60
CA SER A 388 7.73 5.99 -7.28
C SER A 388 8.69 4.83 -6.97
N LYS A 389 9.56 5.01 -5.97
CA LYS A 389 10.52 3.97 -5.57
C LYS A 389 9.88 2.70 -4.97
N THR A 390 8.64 2.78 -4.50
CA THR A 390 7.89 1.66 -3.93
C THR A 390 7.14 0.83 -4.96
N LEU A 391 7.12 1.29 -6.21
CA LEU A 391 6.58 0.56 -7.37
C LEU A 391 7.72 0.29 -8.38
N PRO A 392 8.78 -0.44 -7.96
CA PRO A 392 9.96 -0.64 -8.80
C PRO A 392 9.69 -1.48 -10.05
N GLN A 393 8.55 -2.16 -10.12
CA GLN A 393 8.14 -3.00 -11.24
C GLN A 393 6.87 -2.50 -11.96
N ALA A 394 6.50 -1.23 -11.80
CA ALA A 394 5.50 -0.58 -12.64
C ALA A 394 6.12 -0.23 -14.00
N HIS A 395 5.52 -0.71 -15.08
CA HIS A 395 6.03 -0.59 -16.46
C HIS A 395 5.04 0.11 -17.41
N GLY A 396 3.93 0.62 -16.88
CA GLY A 396 2.97 1.50 -17.54
C GLY A 396 1.76 0.81 -18.17
N ILE A 397 1.62 -0.51 -18.07
CA ILE A 397 0.43 -1.25 -18.52
C ILE A 397 0.13 -2.42 -17.57
N SER A 398 -1.01 -2.33 -16.91
CA SER A 398 -1.50 -3.40 -16.04
C SER A 398 -2.54 -4.28 -16.74
N ILE A 399 -2.84 -5.44 -16.17
CA ILE A 399 -3.82 -6.39 -16.68
C ILE A 399 -4.65 -7.01 -15.55
N PHE A 400 -5.91 -7.33 -15.84
CA PHE A 400 -6.78 -8.08 -14.93
C PHE A 400 -6.28 -9.52 -14.78
N PHE A 401 -5.76 -9.85 -13.61
CA PHE A 401 -5.36 -11.20 -13.22
C PHE A 401 -5.74 -11.50 -11.76
N PRO A 402 -6.84 -12.22 -11.52
CA PRO A 402 -7.26 -12.57 -10.15
C PRO A 402 -6.28 -13.43 -9.37
N SER A 403 -6.29 -13.32 -8.04
CA SER A 403 -5.42 -14.14 -7.20
C SER A 403 -5.79 -15.64 -7.22
N ASN A 404 -7.08 -15.96 -7.43
CA ASN A 404 -7.59 -17.33 -7.36
C ASN A 404 -8.86 -17.55 -8.21
N ALA A 405 -9.25 -18.83 -8.35
CA ALA A 405 -10.39 -19.22 -9.18
C ALA A 405 -11.75 -18.75 -8.63
N ASN A 406 -11.93 -18.53 -7.32
CA ASN A 406 -13.18 -18.00 -6.79
C ASN A 406 -13.41 -16.57 -7.27
N THR A 407 -12.37 -15.72 -7.23
CA THR A 407 -12.42 -14.35 -7.72
C THR A 407 -12.66 -14.30 -9.23
N PHE A 408 -12.05 -15.20 -10.01
CA PHE A 408 -12.22 -15.21 -11.47
C PHE A 408 -13.54 -15.84 -11.95
N ILE A 409 -13.93 -17.00 -11.39
CA ILE A 409 -15.02 -17.82 -11.92
C ILE A 409 -16.34 -17.56 -11.17
N ALA A 410 -16.28 -17.45 -9.84
CA ALA A 410 -17.46 -17.45 -8.98
C ALA A 410 -17.93 -16.04 -8.58
N ALA A 411 -17.01 -15.07 -8.52
CA ALA A 411 -17.35 -13.69 -8.19
C ALA A 411 -18.00 -12.95 -9.38
N ALA A 412 -18.86 -11.98 -9.06
CA ALA A 412 -19.61 -11.21 -10.06
C ALA A 412 -18.70 -10.41 -11.00
N ASP A 413 -17.60 -9.85 -10.48
CA ASP A 413 -16.65 -9.07 -11.28
C ASP A 413 -15.89 -9.96 -12.27
N GLY A 414 -15.48 -11.16 -11.85
CA GLY A 414 -14.89 -12.15 -12.76
C GLY A 414 -15.85 -12.57 -13.88
N GLU A 415 -17.13 -12.81 -13.59
CA GLU A 415 -18.15 -13.07 -14.62
C GLU A 415 -18.28 -11.88 -15.59
N ARG A 416 -18.34 -10.66 -15.06
CA ARG A 416 -18.51 -9.44 -15.84
C ARG A 416 -17.31 -9.19 -16.75
N TYR A 417 -16.08 -9.31 -16.25
CA TYR A 417 -14.86 -9.13 -17.05
C TYR A 417 -14.85 -10.07 -18.26
N ARG A 418 -15.13 -11.36 -18.04
CA ARG A 418 -15.18 -12.36 -19.14
C ARG A 418 -16.20 -12.01 -20.20
N LYS A 419 -17.35 -11.45 -19.80
CA LYS A 419 -18.41 -11.03 -20.73
C LYS A 419 -18.04 -9.78 -21.53
N GLU A 420 -17.42 -8.79 -20.88
CA GLU A 420 -17.10 -7.50 -21.50
C GLU A 420 -15.82 -7.54 -22.33
N PHE A 421 -14.82 -8.31 -21.91
CA PHE A 421 -13.48 -8.30 -22.51
C PHE A 421 -13.04 -9.64 -23.10
N GLY A 422 -13.77 -10.74 -22.87
CA GLY A 422 -13.39 -12.06 -23.41
C GLY A 422 -13.28 -12.11 -24.93
N GLU A 423 -14.09 -11.34 -25.65
CA GLU A 423 -13.99 -11.22 -27.12
C GLU A 423 -12.87 -10.28 -27.57
N LEU A 424 -12.53 -9.27 -26.76
CA LEU A 424 -11.48 -8.28 -27.05
C LEU A 424 -10.07 -8.79 -26.72
N LEU A 425 -9.97 -9.74 -25.78
CA LEU A 425 -8.72 -10.34 -25.29
C LEU A 425 -8.81 -11.88 -25.32
N PRO A 426 -9.02 -12.51 -26.50
CA PRO A 426 -9.35 -13.94 -26.57
C PRO A 426 -8.22 -14.86 -26.09
N GLY A 427 -6.95 -14.55 -26.35
CA GLY A 427 -5.83 -15.37 -25.84
C GLY A 427 -5.67 -15.25 -24.33
N TRP A 428 -5.82 -14.05 -23.77
CA TRP A 428 -5.78 -13.86 -22.31
C TRP A 428 -6.94 -14.56 -21.61
N GLN A 429 -8.15 -14.43 -22.16
CA GLN A 429 -9.34 -15.13 -21.67
C GLN A 429 -9.11 -16.65 -21.67
N SER A 430 -8.61 -17.21 -22.78
CA SER A 430 -8.29 -18.64 -22.86
C SER A 430 -7.21 -19.05 -21.87
N PHE A 431 -6.19 -18.22 -21.65
CA PHE A 431 -5.14 -18.48 -20.67
C PHE A 431 -5.71 -18.56 -19.24
N LEU A 432 -6.53 -17.59 -18.83
CA LEU A 432 -7.13 -17.59 -17.50
C LEU A 432 -8.08 -18.79 -17.30
N ASP A 433 -8.94 -19.08 -18.28
CA ASP A 433 -9.85 -20.22 -18.21
C ASP A 433 -9.09 -21.57 -18.11
N ASP A 434 -8.03 -21.75 -18.89
CA ASP A 434 -7.19 -22.96 -18.84
C ASP A 434 -6.44 -23.05 -17.49
N PHE A 435 -5.86 -21.95 -17.01
CA PHE A 435 -5.11 -21.90 -15.75
C PHE A 435 -5.97 -22.24 -14.53
N TYR A 436 -7.06 -21.50 -14.29
CA TYR A 436 -7.93 -21.76 -13.13
C TYR A 436 -8.71 -23.07 -13.29
N GLY A 437 -9.03 -23.48 -14.52
CA GLY A 437 -9.60 -24.80 -14.79
C GLY A 437 -8.65 -25.93 -14.36
N THR A 438 -7.37 -25.82 -14.69
CA THR A 438 -6.34 -26.80 -14.31
C THR A 438 -6.03 -26.76 -12.82
N ALA A 439 -5.95 -25.57 -12.21
CA ALA A 439 -5.77 -25.40 -10.77
C ALA A 439 -6.87 -26.13 -9.97
N ASN A 440 -8.14 -25.96 -10.38
CA ASN A 440 -9.27 -26.66 -9.77
C ASN A 440 -9.20 -28.19 -9.87
N LEU A 441 -8.68 -28.72 -10.98
CA LEU A 441 -8.50 -30.18 -11.15
C LEU A 441 -7.38 -30.74 -10.25
N ASN A 442 -6.39 -29.92 -9.93
CA ASN A 442 -5.21 -30.29 -9.14
C ASN A 442 -5.33 -29.96 -7.64
N ALA A 443 -6.44 -29.37 -7.22
CA ALA A 443 -6.69 -29.06 -5.80
C ALA A 443 -6.69 -30.35 -4.95
N VAL A 444 -5.76 -30.44 -4.00
CA VAL A 444 -5.63 -31.60 -3.11
C VAL A 444 -6.55 -31.45 -1.90
N LEU A 445 -7.12 -32.57 -1.46
CA LEU A 445 -8.11 -32.72 -0.37
C LEU A 445 -7.63 -32.38 1.05
N SER A 446 -6.42 -31.89 1.28
CA SER A 446 -5.93 -31.62 2.63
C SER A 446 -4.90 -30.51 2.73
N LEU A 447 -5.25 -29.31 2.24
CA LEU A 447 -4.69 -28.10 2.85
C LEU A 447 -5.03 -28.15 4.34
N LYS A 448 -4.00 -28.34 5.17
CA LYS A 448 -4.14 -28.66 6.58
C LYS A 448 -2.98 -28.07 7.35
N VAL A 449 -3.29 -27.41 8.46
CA VAL A 449 -2.38 -27.07 9.55
C VAL A 449 -2.70 -28.06 10.69
N THR A 450 -1.68 -28.70 11.28
CA THR A 450 -1.92 -29.92 12.11
C THR A 450 -1.50 -29.80 13.57
N ALA A 451 -0.53 -28.95 13.93
CA ALA A 451 -0.09 -28.83 15.31
C ALA A 451 0.62 -27.51 15.57
N VAL A 452 -0.16 -26.45 15.87
CA VAL A 452 0.43 -25.33 16.59
C VAL A 452 0.64 -25.74 18.04
N SER A 453 1.86 -26.14 18.35
CA SER A 453 2.30 -26.45 19.71
C SER A 453 3.09 -25.29 20.26
N THR A 454 2.99 -25.05 21.56
CA THR A 454 3.90 -24.15 22.28
C THR A 454 4.67 -24.98 23.29
N THR A 455 5.96 -24.70 23.44
CA THR A 455 6.85 -25.42 24.35
C THR A 455 6.59 -25.11 25.83
N GLU A 456 5.69 -24.18 26.15
CA GLU A 456 5.65 -23.47 27.43
C GLU A 456 4.28 -23.47 28.11
N THR A 457 4.28 -23.39 29.45
CA THR A 457 3.05 -23.27 30.25
C THR A 457 2.34 -21.92 30.09
N ALA A 458 3.09 -20.86 29.73
CA ALA A 458 2.61 -19.55 29.31
C ALA A 458 3.70 -18.79 28.51
N GLY A 459 3.32 -18.12 27.43
CA GLY A 459 4.19 -17.23 26.66
C GLY A 459 4.29 -15.82 27.26
N SER A 460 5.30 -15.05 26.88
CA SER A 460 5.45 -13.65 27.27
C SER A 460 6.43 -12.92 26.35
N ILE A 461 6.58 -11.61 26.54
CA ILE A 461 7.64 -10.84 25.90
C ILE A 461 9.06 -11.33 26.24
N TYR A 462 9.27 -12.10 27.32
CA TYR A 462 10.57 -12.69 27.68
C TYR A 462 10.74 -14.14 27.21
N ASN A 463 9.62 -14.82 26.97
CA ASN A 463 9.58 -16.22 26.55
C ASN A 463 8.61 -16.30 25.36
N PRO A 464 9.05 -15.85 24.17
CA PRO A 464 8.18 -15.75 23.02
C PRO A 464 7.66 -17.14 22.64
N PRO A 465 6.34 -17.31 22.43
CA PRO A 465 5.81 -18.55 21.91
C PRO A 465 6.37 -18.82 20.50
N VAL A 466 6.86 -20.05 20.30
CA VAL A 466 7.15 -20.61 18.98
C VAL A 466 5.94 -21.41 18.52
N ILE A 467 5.55 -21.22 17.27
CA ILE A 467 4.41 -21.85 16.61
C ILE A 467 4.95 -22.76 15.51
N THR A 468 4.75 -24.07 15.67
CA THR A 468 5.04 -25.07 14.65
C THR A 468 3.81 -25.32 13.78
N TYR A 469 3.97 -25.70 12.52
CA TYR A 469 2.87 -26.17 11.69
C TYR A 469 3.33 -27.09 10.55
N ASN A 470 2.47 -28.03 10.18
CA ASN A 470 2.63 -28.79 8.94
C ASN A 470 1.71 -28.17 7.90
N LEU A 471 2.18 -28.05 6.66
CA LEU A 471 1.40 -27.55 5.52
C LEU A 471 1.46 -28.58 4.40
N HIS A 472 0.30 -28.97 3.87
CA HIS A 472 0.22 -29.90 2.74
C HIS A 472 -0.69 -29.32 1.66
N GLY A 473 -0.16 -28.99 0.49
CA GLY A 473 -0.97 -28.41 -0.59
C GLY A 473 -0.18 -28.23 -1.86
N ASN A 474 -0.85 -27.83 -2.94
CA ASN A 474 -0.21 -27.49 -4.21
C ASN A 474 -0.67 -26.10 -4.66
N ASN A 475 0.19 -25.36 -5.35
CA ASN A 475 -0.10 -24.03 -5.89
C ASN A 475 -0.61 -23.06 -4.80
N ILE A 476 0.03 -23.14 -3.63
CA ILE A 476 -0.27 -22.30 -2.47
C ILE A 476 0.13 -20.86 -2.83
N VAL A 477 -0.81 -19.93 -2.65
CA VAL A 477 -0.66 -18.51 -3.03
C VAL A 477 -0.48 -17.59 -1.83
N GLY A 478 -0.75 -18.06 -0.61
CA GLY A 478 -0.55 -17.30 0.61
C GLY A 478 -0.76 -18.13 1.87
N VAL A 479 -0.02 -17.77 2.93
CA VAL A 479 -0.18 -18.26 4.30
C VAL A 479 -0.16 -17.03 5.21
N ASP A 480 -1.17 -16.87 6.05
CA ASP A 480 -1.34 -15.75 6.96
C ASP A 480 -1.51 -16.24 8.40
N ALA A 481 -0.90 -15.52 9.35
CA ALA A 481 -1.11 -15.72 10.77
C ALA A 481 -1.89 -14.56 11.39
N LYS A 482 -2.82 -14.87 12.29
CA LYS A 482 -3.60 -13.89 13.07
C LYS A 482 -3.49 -14.17 14.56
N ILE A 483 -3.21 -13.13 15.34
CA ILE A 483 -3.16 -13.16 16.79
C ILE A 483 -4.48 -12.60 17.34
N VAL A 484 -5.24 -13.47 18.01
CA VAL A 484 -6.61 -13.17 18.45
C VAL A 484 -6.71 -13.23 19.96
N TYR A 485 -7.04 -12.12 20.61
CA TYR A 485 -7.21 -12.05 22.05
C TYR A 485 -8.63 -12.41 22.47
N ARG A 486 -8.77 -13.28 23.47
CA ARG A 486 -10.06 -13.60 24.08
C ARG A 486 -10.38 -12.58 25.17
N VAL A 487 -11.27 -11.64 24.85
CA VAL A 487 -11.74 -10.62 25.80
C VAL A 487 -12.63 -11.25 26.88
N ASN A 488 -13.49 -12.19 26.50
CA ASN A 488 -14.37 -12.96 27.39
C ASN A 488 -14.80 -14.27 26.72
N ASP A 489 -15.64 -15.08 27.39
CA ASP A 489 -16.11 -16.38 26.90
C ASP A 489 -16.88 -16.35 25.57
N THR A 490 -17.29 -15.17 25.11
CA THR A 490 -18.11 -14.97 23.91
C THR A 490 -17.50 -14.05 22.85
N THR A 491 -16.40 -13.35 23.17
CA THR A 491 -15.83 -12.31 22.31
C THR A 491 -14.33 -12.50 22.13
N LEU A 492 -13.94 -12.60 20.86
CA LEU A 492 -12.57 -12.61 20.37
C LEU A 492 -12.27 -11.29 19.65
N VAL A 493 -11.05 -10.79 19.73
CA VAL A 493 -10.59 -9.57 19.03
C VAL A 493 -9.28 -9.86 18.32
N ILE A 494 -9.19 -9.53 17.03
CA ILE A 494 -7.93 -9.65 16.28
C ILE A 494 -7.05 -8.45 16.62
N LEU A 495 -5.82 -8.71 17.07
CA LEU A 495 -4.86 -7.68 17.48
C LEU A 495 -3.60 -7.64 16.61
N SER A 496 -3.33 -8.69 15.84
CA SER A 496 -2.27 -8.70 14.82
C SER A 496 -2.63 -9.66 13.70
N ALA A 497 -2.20 -9.34 12.48
CA ALA A 497 -2.34 -10.18 11.28
C ALA A 497 -1.15 -9.90 10.35
N PHE A 498 -0.47 -10.95 9.88
CA PHE A 498 0.71 -10.85 9.03
C PHE A 498 0.89 -12.09 8.15
N PRO A 499 1.45 -11.93 6.92
CA PRO A 499 1.80 -13.06 6.08
C PRO A 499 2.97 -13.86 6.69
N ILE A 500 3.02 -15.15 6.42
CA ILE A 500 4.16 -16.02 6.75
C ILE A 500 4.95 -16.26 5.48
N ASP A 501 6.11 -15.64 5.37
CA ASP A 501 6.92 -15.71 4.16
C ASP A 501 7.66 -17.06 4.01
N SER A 502 7.74 -17.53 2.77
CA SER A 502 8.58 -18.67 2.35
C SER A 502 9.45 -18.21 1.19
N THR A 503 10.55 -17.52 1.49
CA THR A 503 11.30 -16.80 0.45
C THR A 503 12.36 -17.65 -0.25
N VAL A 504 12.50 -17.45 -1.56
CA VAL A 504 13.57 -18.00 -2.42
C VAL A 504 14.17 -16.89 -3.27
N THR A 505 15.44 -17.04 -3.66
CA THR A 505 16.11 -16.11 -4.59
C THR A 505 16.10 -16.69 -6.01
N THR A 506 15.58 -15.92 -6.97
CA THR A 506 15.52 -16.29 -8.40
C THR A 506 16.86 -16.09 -9.11
N GLU A 507 16.99 -16.60 -10.35
CA GLU A 507 18.21 -16.47 -11.17
C GLU A 507 18.63 -15.02 -11.44
N ASP A 508 17.67 -14.09 -11.48
CA ASP A 508 17.92 -12.65 -11.65
C ASP A 508 18.24 -11.92 -10.32
N GLY A 509 18.31 -12.65 -9.20
CA GLY A 509 18.63 -12.12 -7.87
C GLY A 509 17.42 -11.55 -7.11
N SER A 510 16.20 -11.62 -7.67
CA SER A 510 14.99 -11.20 -6.94
C SER A 510 14.67 -12.18 -5.80
N THR A 511 14.20 -11.66 -4.68
CA THR A 511 13.59 -12.47 -3.62
C THR A 511 12.09 -12.57 -3.86
N ILE A 512 11.56 -13.78 -3.91
CA ILE A 512 10.13 -14.05 -4.10
C ILE A 512 9.62 -14.99 -3.01
N ASN A 513 8.34 -14.93 -2.71
CA ASN A 513 7.65 -15.90 -1.86
C ASN A 513 7.23 -17.12 -2.68
N ASP A 514 7.74 -18.31 -2.35
CA ASP A 514 7.46 -19.58 -3.02
C ASP A 514 7.22 -20.72 -2.03
N TYR A 515 5.96 -20.99 -1.73
CA TYR A 515 5.55 -22.09 -0.87
C TYR A 515 5.71 -23.45 -1.58
N PRO A 516 6.44 -24.42 -1.03
CA PRO A 516 6.66 -25.71 -1.70
C PRO A 516 5.35 -26.49 -1.89
N ASP A 517 5.22 -27.15 -3.04
CA ASP A 517 4.15 -28.14 -3.26
C ASP A 517 4.41 -29.42 -2.45
N GLY A 518 3.35 -30.07 -2.01
CA GLY A 518 3.42 -31.27 -1.18
C GLY A 518 3.45 -30.94 0.32
N GLU A 519 4.05 -31.82 1.12
CA GLU A 519 4.10 -31.72 2.58
C GLU A 519 5.35 -30.98 3.04
N SER A 520 5.17 -29.99 3.92
CA SER A 520 6.24 -29.24 4.59
C SER A 520 5.96 -29.11 6.08
N VAL A 521 7.03 -28.98 6.88
CA VAL A 521 6.99 -28.70 8.31
C VAL A 521 7.73 -27.39 8.52
N ASN A 522 7.09 -26.45 9.21
CA ASN A 522 7.53 -25.07 9.32
C ASN A 522 7.30 -24.55 10.74
N ASP A 523 7.92 -23.44 11.08
CA ASP A 523 7.65 -22.71 12.32
C ASP A 523 7.77 -21.19 12.13
N PHE A 524 7.23 -20.44 13.09
CA PHE A 524 7.49 -19.01 13.27
C PHE A 524 7.33 -18.63 14.75
N TYR A 525 7.82 -17.47 15.14
CA TYR A 525 7.70 -16.96 16.52
C TYR A 525 6.78 -15.73 16.58
N TRP A 526 6.14 -15.53 17.73
CA TRP A 526 5.41 -14.29 18.03
C TRP A 526 6.03 -13.63 19.27
N ASN A 527 6.53 -12.40 19.15
CA ASN A 527 7.24 -11.69 20.22
C ASN A 527 6.34 -11.18 21.37
N GLY A 528 5.03 -11.44 21.33
CA GLY A 528 4.10 -11.08 22.40
C GLY A 528 3.75 -9.60 22.49
N LYS A 529 4.20 -8.77 21.53
CA LYS A 529 3.89 -7.35 21.44
C LYS A 529 2.68 -7.09 20.54
N ILE A 530 1.96 -6.02 20.85
CA ILE A 530 0.78 -5.53 20.12
C ILE A 530 0.90 -4.01 19.91
N PRO A 531 0.56 -3.51 18.71
CA PRO A 531 0.57 -2.08 18.42
C PRO A 531 -0.42 -1.29 19.29
N ARG A 532 0.05 -0.14 19.80
CA ARG A 532 -0.76 0.82 20.54
C ARG A 532 -0.63 2.19 19.92
N ILE A 533 -1.76 2.82 19.60
CA ILE A 533 -1.80 4.19 19.06
C ILE A 533 -2.10 5.21 20.16
N SER A 534 -1.54 6.41 20.06
CA SER A 534 -1.73 7.53 21.00
C SER A 534 -1.74 8.89 20.30
N ASP A 535 -2.58 9.81 20.78
CA ASP A 535 -2.53 11.24 20.43
C ASP A 535 -1.80 12.10 21.48
N GLY A 536 -1.13 11.44 22.43
CA GLY A 536 -0.47 12.07 23.59
C GLY A 536 -1.38 12.26 24.80
N THR A 537 -2.71 12.14 24.63
CA THR A 537 -3.70 12.24 25.72
C THR A 537 -4.46 10.92 25.89
N ASN A 538 -5.02 10.40 24.80
CA ASN A 538 -5.77 9.16 24.71
C ASN A 538 -4.93 8.10 23.99
N SER A 539 -5.12 6.83 24.35
CA SER A 539 -4.43 5.72 23.68
C SER A 539 -5.24 4.42 23.76
N THR A 540 -5.09 3.55 22.75
CA THR A 540 -5.73 2.23 22.69
C THR A 540 -4.88 1.24 21.90
N LEU A 541 -5.08 -0.06 22.14
CA LEU A 541 -4.54 -1.11 21.26
C LEU A 541 -5.27 -1.07 19.92
N VAL A 542 -4.57 -1.47 18.86
CA VAL A 542 -5.09 -1.47 17.49
C VAL A 542 -4.56 -2.68 16.73
N LEU A 543 -5.35 -3.14 15.75
CA LEU A 543 -4.81 -3.96 14.66
C LEU A 543 -4.14 -3.00 13.66
N MET A 544 -2.82 -3.09 13.58
CA MET A 544 -2.06 -2.49 12.48
C MET A 544 -1.69 -3.59 11.50
N THR A 545 -2.13 -3.47 10.25
CA THR A 545 -1.74 -4.38 9.17
C THR A 545 -0.65 -3.73 8.33
N THR A 546 0.15 -4.52 7.63
CA THR A 546 1.12 -4.06 6.63
C THR A 546 0.73 -4.59 5.26
N ASN A 547 1.33 -4.04 4.20
CA ASN A 547 1.13 -4.48 2.84
C ASN A 547 2.50 -4.60 2.15
N THR A 548 2.77 -5.74 1.52
CA THR A 548 4.03 -5.97 0.79
C THR A 548 4.26 -5.04 -0.41
N ASN A 549 3.22 -4.31 -0.85
CA ASN A 549 3.30 -3.34 -1.97
C ASN A 549 3.37 -1.89 -1.45
N ASP A 550 3.29 -1.69 -0.13
CA ASP A 550 3.56 -0.43 0.56
C ASP A 550 4.39 -0.73 1.80
N GLU A 551 5.66 -1.05 1.57
CA GLU A 551 6.65 -1.35 2.61
C GLU A 551 6.93 -0.15 3.53
N GLN A 552 6.45 1.05 3.18
CA GLN A 552 6.66 2.25 3.98
C GLN A 552 5.57 2.47 5.02
N HIS A 553 4.41 1.81 4.90
CA HIS A 553 3.26 2.11 5.76
C HIS A 553 2.60 0.89 6.42
N GLY A 554 2.23 1.09 7.68
CA GLY A 554 1.21 0.31 8.38
C GLY A 554 -0.16 0.99 8.26
N PHE A 555 -1.22 0.20 8.40
CA PHE A 555 -2.60 0.62 8.19
C PHE A 555 -3.44 0.31 9.43
N ILE A 556 -4.19 1.31 9.92
CA ILE A 556 -5.12 1.16 11.03
C ILE A 556 -6.52 1.57 10.56
N GLN A 557 -7.48 0.66 10.67
CA GLN A 557 -8.87 0.93 10.34
C GLN A 557 -9.56 1.72 11.47
N GLY A 558 -10.46 2.62 11.10
CA GLY A 558 -11.23 3.41 12.06
C GLY A 558 -12.35 4.22 11.43
N VAL A 559 -12.94 5.10 12.24
CA VAL A 559 -13.94 6.07 11.80
C VAL A 559 -13.36 7.48 11.96
N TYR A 560 -13.21 8.17 10.85
CA TYR A 560 -12.84 9.57 10.80
C TYR A 560 -14.09 10.44 11.00
N THR A 561 -13.98 11.50 11.80
CA THR A 561 -15.01 12.53 11.91
C THR A 561 -14.44 13.90 11.57
N ASN A 562 -14.96 14.51 10.51
CA ASN A 562 -14.66 15.90 10.18
C ASN A 562 -15.33 16.81 11.21
N GLN A 563 -14.55 17.61 11.95
CA GLN A 563 -15.09 18.44 13.04
C GLN A 563 -16.04 19.55 12.52
N VAL A 564 -15.80 20.02 11.29
CA VAL A 564 -16.52 21.15 10.70
C VAL A 564 -17.89 20.69 10.22
N THR A 565 -17.98 19.57 9.52
CA THR A 565 -19.25 19.07 8.99
C THR A 565 -19.97 18.14 9.97
N GLY A 566 -19.23 17.46 10.85
CA GLY A 566 -19.72 16.35 11.68
C GLY A 566 -19.87 15.05 10.89
N THR A 567 -19.45 15.01 9.62
CA THR A 567 -19.53 13.82 8.78
C THR A 567 -18.60 12.74 9.32
N GLN A 568 -19.12 11.52 9.43
CA GLN A 568 -18.34 10.33 9.75
C GLN A 568 -18.10 9.52 8.49
N SER A 569 -16.89 9.00 8.34
CA SER A 569 -16.50 8.12 7.24
C SER A 569 -15.64 6.99 7.78
N ASN A 570 -15.80 5.79 7.21
CA ASN A 570 -14.84 4.73 7.44
C ASN A 570 -13.49 5.17 6.88
N ALA A 571 -12.41 4.88 7.58
CA ALA A 571 -11.12 5.42 7.26
C ALA A 571 -9.99 4.47 7.59
N THR A 572 -8.95 4.53 6.75
CA THR A 572 -7.68 3.85 6.95
C THR A 572 -6.62 4.91 7.26
N LEU A 573 -6.09 4.89 8.47
CA LEU A 573 -4.97 5.71 8.89
C LEU A 573 -3.66 5.05 8.48
N LEU A 574 -2.79 5.82 7.82
CA LEU A 574 -1.45 5.38 7.42
C LEU A 574 -0.44 5.76 8.50
N ILE A 575 0.41 4.82 8.85
CA ILE A 575 1.50 4.96 9.82
C ILE A 575 2.81 4.74 9.07
N ASN A 576 3.69 5.73 9.02
CA ASN A 576 5.01 5.54 8.42
C ASN A 576 5.83 4.56 9.28
N LEU A 577 6.31 3.47 8.69
CA LEU A 577 6.99 2.39 9.43
C LEU A 577 8.41 2.75 9.89
N ASP A 578 9.05 3.80 9.34
CA ASP A 578 10.34 4.29 9.85
C ASP A 578 10.18 5.06 11.17
N THR A 579 9.09 5.82 11.30
CA THR A 579 8.86 6.76 12.42
C THR A 579 7.77 6.29 13.38
N TYR A 580 6.97 5.31 12.97
CA TYR A 580 5.75 4.86 13.63
C TYR A 580 4.76 6.01 13.90
N GLN A 581 4.76 7.04 13.04
CA GLN A 581 3.88 8.21 13.15
C GLN A 581 2.83 8.22 12.06
N SER A 582 1.64 8.73 12.36
CA SER A 582 0.60 8.91 11.36
C SER A 582 1.07 9.85 10.23
N SER A 583 1.04 9.37 8.99
CA SER A 583 1.52 10.09 7.81
C SER A 583 0.40 10.50 6.85
N GLY A 584 -0.74 9.82 6.89
CA GLY A 584 -1.88 10.08 6.00
C GLY A 584 -3.17 9.42 6.47
N LEU A 585 -4.28 9.75 5.80
CA LEU A 585 -5.60 9.18 6.07
C LEU A 585 -6.35 9.01 4.75
N TRP A 586 -6.93 7.84 4.55
CA TRP A 586 -7.85 7.55 3.45
C TRP A 586 -9.23 7.30 4.02
N VAL A 587 -10.27 7.77 3.33
CA VAL A 587 -11.66 7.54 3.73
C VAL A 587 -12.39 6.79 2.63
N ALA A 588 -13.10 5.73 3.02
CA ALA A 588 -14.04 5.02 2.17
C ALA A 588 -15.46 5.58 2.40
N GLN A 589 -16.29 5.50 1.38
CA GLN A 589 -17.72 5.78 1.52
C GLN A 589 -18.49 4.64 2.23
N ASP A 590 -19.75 4.92 2.55
CA ASP A 590 -20.67 4.06 3.27
C ASP A 590 -20.73 2.62 2.70
N THR A 591 -20.45 1.64 3.56
CA THR A 591 -20.39 0.19 3.29
C THR A 591 -21.69 -0.44 2.75
N SER A 592 -22.76 0.31 2.63
CA SER A 592 -24.02 -0.16 2.07
C SER A 592 -24.01 -0.29 0.53
N GLN A 593 -22.92 0.09 -0.14
CA GLN A 593 -22.81 0.09 -1.60
C GLN A 593 -21.59 -0.70 -2.11
N ALA A 594 -21.79 -1.47 -3.18
CA ALA A 594 -20.69 -2.12 -3.91
C ALA A 594 -19.79 -1.03 -4.54
N ASN A 595 -18.47 -1.21 -4.48
CA ASN A 595 -17.45 -0.27 -4.97
C ASN A 595 -17.30 1.01 -4.12
N SER A 596 -17.06 0.88 -2.81
CA SER A 596 -16.71 2.02 -1.96
C SER A 596 -15.32 2.56 -2.34
N LEU A 597 -15.28 3.60 -3.16
CA LEU A 597 -14.05 4.21 -3.64
C LEU A 597 -13.42 5.08 -2.54
N ILE A 598 -12.09 4.98 -2.41
CA ILE A 598 -11.33 5.62 -1.35
C ILE A 598 -10.79 6.97 -1.80
N ALA A 599 -10.88 7.97 -0.93
CA ALA A 599 -10.26 9.28 -1.16
C ALA A 599 -9.27 9.57 -0.05
N GLN A 600 -8.14 10.15 -0.42
CA GLN A 600 -7.22 10.70 0.55
C GLN A 600 -7.83 11.96 1.18
N VAL A 601 -7.72 12.06 2.50
CA VAL A 601 -8.14 13.22 3.28
C VAL A 601 -6.95 13.74 4.07
N PHE A 602 -6.85 15.07 4.18
CA PHE A 602 -5.85 15.74 5.01
C PHE A 602 -6.51 16.20 6.32
N PRO A 603 -6.33 15.47 7.44
CA PRO A 603 -6.96 15.81 8.71
C PRO A 603 -6.48 17.16 9.22
N LYS A 604 -7.39 17.92 9.82
CA LYS A 604 -7.12 19.23 10.42
C LYS A 604 -7.10 19.09 11.94
N PRO A 605 -6.37 19.97 12.66
CA PRO A 605 -6.39 19.97 14.11
C PRO A 605 -7.83 20.06 14.66
N GLY A 606 -8.24 19.10 15.49
CA GLY A 606 -9.58 18.97 16.05
C GLY A 606 -10.50 17.96 15.34
N ASP A 607 -10.16 17.50 14.14
CA ASP A 607 -10.80 16.31 13.57
C ASP A 607 -10.47 15.08 14.43
N THR A 608 -11.29 14.04 14.36
CA THR A 608 -11.11 12.85 15.20
C THR A 608 -11.02 11.56 14.41
N PHE A 609 -10.37 10.58 15.01
CA PHE A 609 -10.27 9.20 14.53
C PHE A 609 -10.57 8.23 15.68
N GLU A 610 -11.50 7.32 15.47
CA GLU A 610 -11.84 6.26 16.42
C GLU A 610 -11.46 4.91 15.80
N PRO A 611 -10.40 4.23 16.27
CA PRO A 611 -10.01 2.93 15.74
C PRO A 611 -11.14 1.90 15.87
N ILE A 612 -11.23 0.96 14.93
CA ILE A 612 -12.17 -0.17 14.98
C ILE A 612 -11.42 -1.50 15.18
N PHE A 613 -12.08 -2.44 15.86
CA PHE A 613 -11.64 -3.81 16.05
C PHE A 613 -12.45 -4.76 15.17
N GLU A 614 -11.80 -5.78 14.60
CA GLU A 614 -12.50 -6.96 14.12
C GLU A 614 -12.74 -7.91 15.30
N THR A 615 -14.01 -8.17 15.59
CA THR A 615 -14.45 -9.05 16.67
C THR A 615 -15.12 -10.29 16.13
N ARG A 616 -14.91 -11.45 16.78
CA ARG A 616 -15.53 -12.73 16.39
C ARG A 616 -16.18 -13.39 17.60
N ASP A 617 -17.15 -14.27 17.34
CA ASP A 617 -17.71 -15.10 18.40
C ASP A 617 -16.71 -16.18 18.86
N ALA A 618 -17.01 -16.84 19.99
CA ALA A 618 -16.12 -17.85 20.57
C ALA A 618 -15.86 -19.09 19.70
N THR A 619 -16.62 -19.29 18.61
CA THR A 619 -16.40 -20.36 17.63
C THR A 619 -15.53 -19.91 16.45
N GLY A 620 -15.08 -18.64 16.43
CA GLY A 620 -14.38 -18.03 15.30
C GLY A 620 -15.31 -17.60 14.16
N GLY A 621 -16.63 -17.62 14.41
CA GLY A 621 -17.67 -17.23 13.47
C GLY A 621 -17.83 -15.72 13.32
N ASN A 622 -18.96 -15.29 12.72
CA ASN A 622 -19.39 -13.93 12.37
C ASN A 622 -18.45 -12.79 12.83
N ALA A 623 -17.60 -12.31 11.92
CA ALA A 623 -16.80 -11.11 12.14
C ALA A 623 -17.67 -9.86 12.20
N GLN A 624 -17.47 -9.02 13.21
CA GLN A 624 -18.09 -7.71 13.36
C GLN A 624 -17.03 -6.64 13.59
N LEU A 625 -17.15 -5.54 12.84
CA LEU A 625 -16.34 -4.34 13.08
C LEU A 625 -16.96 -3.52 14.21
N VAL A 626 -16.20 -3.30 15.28
CA VAL A 626 -16.66 -2.61 16.49
C VAL A 626 -15.73 -1.46 16.81
N LYS A 627 -16.30 -0.27 17.05
CA LYS A 627 -15.53 0.90 17.49
C LYS A 627 -14.84 0.64 18.83
N SER A 628 -13.58 1.08 18.95
CA SER A 628 -12.76 0.90 20.16
C SER A 628 -13.30 1.66 21.38
N GLY A 629 -14.16 2.66 21.19
CA GLY A 629 -14.63 3.55 22.25
C GLY A 629 -13.59 4.60 22.67
N THR A 630 -12.42 4.62 22.03
CA THR A 630 -11.34 5.60 22.28
C THR A 630 -11.25 6.55 21.09
N ILE A 631 -11.55 7.83 21.34
CA ILE A 631 -11.48 8.88 20.31
C ILE A 631 -10.13 9.57 20.39
N LEU A 632 -9.38 9.53 19.30
CA LEU A 632 -8.12 10.25 19.11
C LEU A 632 -8.39 11.57 18.38
N THR A 633 -7.70 12.65 18.77
CA THR A 633 -7.91 13.98 18.20
C THR A 633 -6.67 14.44 17.44
N PHE A 634 -6.81 14.70 16.14
CA PHE A 634 -5.72 15.21 15.32
C PHE A 634 -5.24 16.56 15.85
N SER A 635 -3.91 16.74 15.92
CA SER A 635 -3.27 17.96 16.39
C SER A 635 -2.16 18.40 15.42
N LYS A 636 -1.25 19.28 15.84
CA LYS A 636 -0.03 19.57 15.07
C LYS A 636 0.95 18.39 15.07
N ASP A 637 0.92 17.58 16.12
CA ASP A 637 1.78 16.42 16.31
C ASP A 637 1.02 15.18 15.80
N PRO A 638 1.69 14.30 15.03
CA PRO A 638 1.05 13.09 14.51
C PRO A 638 0.69 12.11 15.63
N PHE A 639 -0.25 11.20 15.37
CA PHE A 639 -0.46 10.06 16.25
C PHE A 639 0.80 9.19 16.26
N GLN A 640 1.16 8.67 17.43
CA GLN A 640 2.30 7.78 17.60
C GLN A 640 1.80 6.36 17.82
N VAL A 641 2.38 5.42 17.09
CA VAL A 641 2.26 3.99 17.34
C VAL A 641 3.50 3.52 18.10
N THR A 642 3.29 2.65 19.08
CA THR A 642 4.36 1.96 19.81
C THR A 642 3.96 0.51 20.02
N ASP A 643 4.87 -0.42 19.81
CA ASP A 643 4.65 -1.80 20.21
C ASP A 643 4.74 -1.93 21.73
N THR A 644 3.71 -2.53 22.32
CA THR A 644 3.62 -2.72 23.77
C THR A 644 3.34 -4.16 24.11
N PRO A 645 3.75 -4.66 25.29
CA PRO A 645 3.39 -6.01 25.70
C PRO A 645 1.87 -6.20 25.67
N GLY A 646 1.40 -7.27 25.04
CA GLY A 646 -0.02 -7.59 24.97
C GLY A 646 -0.63 -7.83 26.36
N PRO A 647 -1.94 -7.62 26.56
CA PRO A 647 -2.63 -7.94 27.81
C PRO A 647 -2.44 -9.39 28.24
N ASP A 648 -2.37 -9.64 29.55
CA ASP A 648 -2.45 -11.00 30.09
C ASP A 648 -3.76 -11.68 29.67
N GLY A 649 -3.70 -12.98 29.41
CA GLY A 649 -4.88 -13.78 29.13
C GLY A 649 -4.67 -14.83 28.04
N THR A 650 -5.78 -15.29 27.46
CA THR A 650 -5.78 -16.33 26.44
C THR A 650 -5.80 -15.73 25.05
N TYR A 651 -4.85 -16.14 24.23
CA TYR A 651 -4.73 -15.82 22.81
C TYR A 651 -4.99 -17.05 21.97
N LEU A 652 -5.52 -16.83 20.77
CA LEU A 652 -5.57 -17.82 19.71
C LEU A 652 -4.58 -17.39 18.61
N VAL A 653 -3.81 -18.35 18.11
CA VAL A 653 -3.00 -18.16 16.90
C VAL A 653 -3.72 -18.89 15.78
N VAL A 654 -4.26 -18.14 14.84
CA VAL A 654 -5.02 -18.66 13.70
C VAL A 654 -4.11 -18.64 12.49
N LEU A 655 -3.92 -19.78 11.85
CA LEU A 655 -3.18 -19.92 10.60
C LEU A 655 -4.18 -20.17 9.48
N GLU A 656 -4.11 -19.35 8.44
CA GLU A 656 -4.92 -19.44 7.24
C GLU A 656 -4.00 -19.67 6.05
N ALA A 657 -4.34 -20.61 5.18
CA ALA A 657 -3.62 -20.84 3.92
C ALA A 657 -4.63 -20.83 2.76
N ALA A 658 -4.19 -20.35 1.59
CA ALA A 658 -4.98 -20.29 0.37
C ALA A 658 -4.22 -20.85 -0.84
N ASP A 659 -4.96 -21.43 -1.78
CA ASP A 659 -4.42 -21.92 -3.06
C ASP A 659 -5.05 -21.20 -4.28
N ALA A 660 -4.43 -21.36 -5.45
CA ALA A 660 -4.89 -20.74 -6.69
C ALA A 660 -6.27 -21.25 -7.17
N ALA A 661 -6.74 -22.40 -6.69
CA ALA A 661 -8.09 -22.91 -6.96
C ALA A 661 -9.16 -22.24 -6.08
N GLY A 662 -8.76 -21.37 -5.15
CA GLY A 662 -9.66 -20.75 -4.18
C GLY A 662 -9.99 -21.66 -3.00
N GLY A 663 -9.25 -22.77 -2.83
CA GLY A 663 -9.26 -23.58 -1.63
C GLY A 663 -8.63 -22.81 -0.47
N GLY A 664 -9.18 -22.99 0.73
CA GLY A 664 -8.66 -22.39 1.95
C GLY A 664 -8.64 -23.41 3.09
N ALA A 665 -7.67 -23.27 3.99
CA ALA A 665 -7.60 -24.05 5.22
C ALA A 665 -7.28 -23.16 6.40
N THR A 666 -7.80 -23.53 7.56
CA THR A 666 -7.56 -22.83 8.80
C THR A 666 -7.34 -23.83 9.92
N ASP A 667 -6.39 -23.55 10.79
CA ASP A 667 -6.24 -24.23 12.08
C ASP A 667 -5.85 -23.22 13.17
N VAL A 668 -6.06 -23.61 14.43
CA VAL A 668 -5.98 -22.68 15.56
C VAL A 668 -5.22 -23.31 16.73
N ALA A 669 -4.26 -22.56 17.27
CA ALA A 669 -3.66 -22.79 18.58
C ALA A 669 -4.29 -21.94 19.66
N THR A 670 -4.15 -22.38 20.91
CA THR A 670 -4.39 -21.54 22.08
C THR A 670 -3.09 -21.37 22.87
N ILE A 671 -2.81 -20.13 23.29
CA ILE A 671 -1.64 -19.76 24.08
C ILE A 671 -2.11 -18.89 25.24
N ASN A 672 -1.63 -19.15 26.45
CA ASN A 672 -1.81 -18.22 27.57
C ASN A 672 -0.60 -17.29 27.63
N VAL A 673 -0.83 -15.98 27.75
CA VAL A 673 0.22 -14.96 27.81
C VAL A 673 0.21 -14.27 29.17
N ALA A 674 1.40 -14.05 29.74
CA ALA A 674 1.60 -13.36 31.01
C ALA A 674 2.75 -12.36 30.91
N ASN A 675 2.41 -11.07 30.77
CA ASN A 675 3.35 -9.96 30.62
C ASN A 675 3.41 -9.05 31.87
N VAL A 676 2.45 -9.15 32.79
CA VAL A 676 2.43 -8.33 34.02
C VAL A 676 3.72 -8.50 34.82
N GLY A 677 4.39 -7.38 35.10
CA GLY A 677 5.60 -7.31 35.91
C GLY A 677 6.91 -7.50 35.15
N LEU A 678 6.86 -7.75 33.83
CA LEU A 678 8.04 -7.78 32.98
C LEU A 678 8.46 -6.36 32.59
N ASP A 679 9.77 -6.14 32.45
CA ASP A 679 10.32 -4.86 31.99
C ASP A 679 10.34 -4.84 30.46
N PRO A 680 9.56 -3.96 29.80
CA PRO A 680 9.46 -3.89 28.34
C PRO A 680 10.73 -3.39 27.65
N GLN A 681 11.74 -2.94 28.42
CA GLN A 681 13.07 -2.64 27.86
C GLN A 681 13.79 -3.88 27.35
N TRP A 682 13.33 -5.08 27.72
CA TRP A 682 13.86 -6.35 27.27
C TRP A 682 12.79 -7.16 26.56
N GLN A 683 13.23 -7.98 25.62
CA GLN A 683 12.41 -8.99 24.96
C GLN A 683 13.20 -10.28 24.81
N GLY A 684 12.50 -11.40 24.71
CA GLY A 684 13.06 -12.72 24.53
C GLY A 684 13.20 -13.08 23.07
N PHE A 685 14.24 -13.85 22.80
CA PHE A 685 14.45 -14.62 21.58
C PHE A 685 14.37 -16.11 21.93
N LYS A 686 13.85 -16.94 21.02
CA LYS A 686 13.84 -18.39 21.14
C LYS A 686 13.83 -19.04 19.76
N ASP A 687 14.80 -19.91 19.50
CA ASP A 687 14.89 -20.67 18.25
C ASP A 687 15.02 -22.16 18.55
N LEU A 688 14.15 -22.95 17.93
CA LEU A 688 14.08 -24.40 18.16
C LEU A 688 15.22 -25.17 17.49
N ASN A 689 15.72 -24.68 16.35
CA ASN A 689 16.78 -25.34 15.60
C ASN A 689 18.13 -25.15 16.30
N PHE A 690 18.39 -23.94 16.79
CA PHE A 690 19.58 -23.63 17.58
C PHE A 690 19.48 -24.23 18.98
N GLY A 691 18.28 -24.43 19.52
CA GLY A 691 18.13 -24.90 20.90
C GLY A 691 18.56 -23.84 21.93
N LEU A 692 18.29 -22.56 21.62
CA LEU A 692 18.77 -21.41 22.37
C LEU A 692 17.66 -20.36 22.57
N SER A 693 17.60 -19.79 23.78
CA SER A 693 16.83 -18.59 24.08
C SER A 693 17.61 -17.62 24.96
N PHE A 694 17.35 -16.33 24.84
CA PHE A 694 17.94 -15.28 25.70
C PHE A 694 17.16 -13.96 25.58
N LEU A 695 17.45 -12.99 26.45
CA LEU A 695 16.90 -11.63 26.41
C LEU A 695 17.82 -10.65 25.69
N TYR A 696 17.23 -9.75 24.92
CA TYR A 696 17.89 -8.65 24.22
C TYR A 696 17.00 -7.38 24.27
N PRO A 697 17.49 -6.20 23.88
CA PRO A 697 16.73 -4.97 24.04
C PRO A 697 15.40 -4.98 23.27
N GLY A 698 14.34 -4.52 23.95
CA GLY A 698 12.96 -4.54 23.45
C GLY A 698 12.69 -3.60 22.26
N THR A 699 13.60 -2.67 21.96
CA THR A 699 13.45 -1.72 20.83
C THR A 699 14.23 -2.16 19.58
N TRP A 700 14.93 -3.28 19.64
CA TRP A 700 15.70 -3.83 18.53
C TRP A 700 14.80 -4.62 17.57
N THR A 701 15.31 -4.83 16.36
CA THR A 701 14.67 -5.69 15.35
C THR A 701 14.45 -7.10 15.88
N ASP A 702 13.43 -7.79 15.38
CA ASP A 702 13.30 -9.23 15.59
C ASP A 702 14.49 -9.97 14.95
N ALA A 703 14.71 -11.23 15.37
CA ALA A 703 15.86 -12.01 14.93
C ALA A 703 15.73 -12.51 13.49
N SER A 704 16.77 -12.26 12.70
CA SER A 704 16.87 -12.72 11.31
C SER A 704 17.93 -13.81 11.18
N VAL A 705 17.74 -14.74 10.25
CA VAL A 705 18.71 -15.80 9.94
C VAL A 705 19.47 -15.42 8.68
N PHE A 706 20.79 -15.47 8.74
CA PHE A 706 21.68 -15.34 7.60
C PHE A 706 22.38 -16.68 7.31
N ARG A 707 22.16 -17.23 6.12
CA ARG A 707 22.87 -18.43 5.65
C ARG A 707 24.27 -18.04 5.20
N ARG A 708 25.29 -18.42 5.96
CA ARG A 708 26.69 -18.14 5.66
C ARG A 708 27.18 -18.97 4.47
N ALA A 709 28.24 -18.48 3.83
CA ALA A 709 28.85 -19.12 2.65
C ALA A 709 29.45 -20.50 2.96
N ASP A 710 29.84 -20.74 4.20
CA ASP A 710 30.38 -22.03 4.68
C ASP A 710 29.28 -23.07 4.95
N GLY A 711 28.03 -22.65 4.90
CA GLY A 711 26.89 -23.52 5.08
C GLY A 711 26.22 -23.44 6.45
N THR A 712 26.72 -22.60 7.36
CA THR A 712 26.16 -22.40 8.71
C THR A 712 25.11 -21.28 8.75
N ASP A 713 24.25 -21.30 9.75
CA ASP A 713 23.29 -20.24 10.00
C ASP A 713 23.82 -19.29 11.09
N GLU A 714 23.69 -17.99 10.86
CA GLU A 714 23.94 -16.94 11.86
C GLU A 714 22.65 -16.19 12.12
N LEU A 715 22.21 -16.22 13.37
CA LEU A 715 21.13 -15.38 13.85
C LEU A 715 21.67 -14.00 14.16
N TYR A 716 20.96 -12.93 13.80
CA TYR A 716 21.35 -11.58 14.16
C TYR A 716 20.16 -10.68 14.46
N MET A 717 20.38 -9.72 15.35
CA MET A 717 19.47 -8.63 15.69
C MET A 717 20.24 -7.31 15.70
N THR A 718 19.54 -6.23 15.33
CA THR A 718 20.12 -4.90 15.29
C THR A 718 19.26 -3.89 16.03
N ASP A 719 19.86 -2.82 16.52
CA ASP A 719 19.08 -1.65 16.87
C ASP A 719 18.55 -0.96 15.59
N LEU A 720 17.60 -0.03 15.73
CA LEU A 720 16.99 0.62 14.57
C LEU A 720 17.97 1.44 13.72
N THR A 721 19.14 1.81 14.25
CA THR A 721 20.18 2.51 13.50
C THR A 721 21.15 1.57 12.76
N GLY A 722 21.20 0.30 13.16
CA GLY A 722 22.19 -0.68 12.69
C GLY A 722 23.58 -0.52 13.32
N ASP A 723 23.74 0.38 14.30
CA ASP A 723 24.99 0.60 15.01
C ASP A 723 25.36 -0.62 15.88
N PHE A 724 24.37 -1.30 16.45
CA PHE A 724 24.60 -2.50 17.24
C PHE A 724 24.18 -3.75 16.48
N ILE A 725 25.01 -4.79 16.52
CA ILE A 725 24.71 -6.10 15.95
C ILE A 725 24.98 -7.15 17.02
N LEU A 726 23.92 -7.82 17.51
CA LEU A 726 24.02 -9.00 18.38
C LEU A 726 23.76 -10.23 17.52
N SER A 727 24.67 -11.20 17.50
CA SER A 727 24.53 -12.42 16.71
C SER A 727 24.82 -13.70 17.50
N ALA A 728 24.26 -14.80 17.02
CA ALA A 728 24.47 -16.14 17.55
C ALA A 728 24.71 -17.13 16.40
N ILE A 729 25.74 -17.96 16.52
CA ILE A 729 26.08 -19.02 15.57
C ILE A 729 26.09 -20.35 16.30
N ALA A 730 25.43 -21.38 15.73
CA ALA A 730 25.45 -22.73 16.26
C ALA A 730 26.35 -23.64 15.39
N TYR A 731 27.26 -24.35 16.05
CA TYR A 731 28.16 -25.32 15.46
C TYR A 731 27.77 -26.73 15.90
N THR A 732 27.31 -27.52 14.94
CA THR A 732 26.92 -28.93 15.17
C THR A 732 28.08 -29.91 14.96
N ASP A 733 29.20 -29.43 14.41
CA ASP A 733 30.41 -30.22 14.11
C ASP A 733 31.44 -30.23 15.25
N VAL A 734 31.13 -29.61 16.39
CA VAL A 734 32.02 -29.49 17.55
C VAL A 734 31.57 -30.36 18.72
N THR A 735 32.51 -30.79 19.56
CA THR A 735 32.24 -31.77 20.63
C THR A 735 32.65 -31.31 22.03
N SER A 736 33.21 -30.11 22.13
CA SER A 736 33.76 -29.57 23.38
C SER A 736 33.80 -28.05 23.38
N LEU A 737 34.00 -27.46 24.56
CA LEU A 737 34.25 -26.02 24.70
C LEU A 737 35.53 -25.59 23.99
N ASP A 738 36.59 -26.42 24.02
CA ASP A 738 37.85 -26.13 23.31
C ASP A 738 37.64 -26.01 21.79
N ASP A 739 36.78 -26.85 21.21
CA ASP A 739 36.42 -26.77 19.80
C ASP A 739 35.64 -25.47 19.49
N ALA A 740 34.70 -25.08 20.37
CA ALA A 740 33.95 -23.83 20.23
C ALA A 740 34.85 -22.59 20.37
N ILE A 741 35.84 -22.65 21.27
CA ILE A 741 36.87 -21.60 21.41
C ILE A 741 37.67 -21.46 20.11
N ALA A 742 38.09 -22.58 19.51
CA ALA A 742 38.81 -22.54 18.24
C ALA A 742 37.98 -21.87 17.13
N LYS A 743 36.67 -22.18 17.03
CA LYS A 743 35.77 -21.50 16.07
C LYS A 743 35.67 -20.00 16.33
N MET A 744 35.55 -19.59 17.59
CA MET A 744 35.54 -18.16 17.97
C MET A 744 36.84 -17.45 17.61
N GLU A 745 37.98 -18.06 17.92
CA GLU A 745 39.30 -17.51 17.58
C GLU A 745 39.47 -17.38 16.06
N ASP A 746 39.06 -18.39 15.29
CA ASP A 746 39.08 -18.34 13.83
C ASP A 746 38.21 -17.20 13.29
N GLU A 747 36.99 -17.03 13.81
CA GLU A 747 36.08 -15.94 13.43
C GLU A 747 36.70 -14.57 13.70
N VAL A 748 37.16 -14.34 14.93
CA VAL A 748 37.77 -13.05 15.32
C VAL A 748 39.04 -12.77 14.53
N ASN A 749 39.92 -13.77 14.36
CA ASN A 749 41.19 -13.60 13.63
C ASN A 749 41.01 -13.43 12.11
N SER A 750 39.84 -13.77 11.57
CA SER A 750 39.51 -13.55 10.15
C SER A 750 39.27 -12.08 9.82
N ILE A 751 39.00 -11.24 10.84
CA ILE A 751 38.74 -9.80 10.68
C ILE A 751 40.05 -9.08 10.35
N GLU A 752 40.06 -8.36 9.23
CA GLU A 752 41.25 -7.62 8.78
C GLU A 752 41.62 -6.52 9.78
N GLY A 753 42.87 -6.53 10.26
CA GLY A 753 43.40 -5.51 11.16
C GLY A 753 42.92 -5.61 12.62
N VAL A 754 42.30 -6.73 13.00
CA VAL A 754 41.78 -6.94 14.35
C VAL A 754 42.87 -6.91 15.43
N GLN A 755 42.52 -6.33 16.58
CA GLN A 755 43.27 -6.41 17.82
C GLN A 755 42.39 -7.08 18.87
N ALA A 756 42.73 -8.31 19.24
CA ALA A 756 42.01 -9.09 20.24
C ALA A 756 42.74 -9.11 21.59
N ASP A 757 41.97 -8.97 22.66
CA ASP A 757 42.43 -9.15 24.03
C ASP A 757 42.69 -10.63 24.35
N GLN A 758 43.24 -10.92 25.53
CA GLN A 758 43.38 -12.29 26.00
C GLN A 758 42.00 -12.88 26.35
N PRO A 759 41.75 -14.16 26.02
CA PRO A 759 40.51 -14.83 26.41
C PRO A 759 40.28 -14.82 27.93
N THR A 760 39.02 -14.67 28.33
CA THR A 760 38.60 -14.65 29.74
C THR A 760 37.51 -15.70 29.99
N ASP A 761 37.59 -16.36 31.15
CA ASP A 761 36.55 -17.30 31.58
C ASP A 761 35.26 -16.54 31.91
N LEU A 762 34.14 -17.01 31.36
CA LEU A 762 32.80 -16.45 31.50
C LEU A 762 31.78 -17.57 31.78
N GLN A 763 30.51 -17.19 31.90
CA GLN A 763 29.37 -18.11 31.96
C GLN A 763 28.25 -17.62 31.05
N VAL A 764 27.62 -18.56 30.34
CA VAL A 764 26.42 -18.32 29.53
C VAL A 764 25.33 -19.24 30.06
N GLY A 765 24.27 -18.65 30.62
CA GLY A 765 23.30 -19.39 31.44
C GLY A 765 24.00 -20.14 32.57
N ASN A 766 23.94 -21.47 32.53
CA ASN A 766 24.63 -22.34 33.49
C ASN A 766 25.87 -23.03 32.92
N GLU A 767 26.24 -22.78 31.67
CA GLU A 767 27.35 -23.44 30.97
C GLU A 767 28.65 -22.61 31.07
N PRO A 768 29.83 -23.25 31.20
CA PRO A 768 31.11 -22.57 31.16
C PRO A 768 31.37 -22.02 29.76
N ALA A 769 31.92 -20.82 29.69
CA ALA A 769 32.18 -20.12 28.45
C ALA A 769 33.54 -19.40 28.49
N VAL A 770 34.04 -19.00 27.33
CA VAL A 770 35.24 -18.17 27.20
C VAL A 770 34.95 -17.01 26.25
N GLY A 771 35.28 -15.80 26.67
CA GLY A 771 35.06 -14.59 25.88
C GLY A 771 36.34 -13.89 25.46
N ILE A 772 36.28 -13.17 24.33
CA ILE A 772 37.35 -12.32 23.80
C ILE A 772 36.73 -10.97 23.42
N ARG A 773 37.33 -9.89 23.91
CA ARG A 773 37.08 -8.54 23.40
C ARG A 773 38.02 -8.26 22.24
N TYR A 774 37.55 -7.61 21.18
CA TYR A 774 38.38 -7.24 20.05
C TYR A 774 37.99 -5.89 19.46
N GLN A 775 38.90 -5.30 18.69
CA GLN A 775 38.71 -4.01 18.03
C GLN A 775 39.26 -4.04 16.60
N TYR A 776 38.59 -3.36 15.68
CA TYR A 776 39.07 -3.17 14.31
C TYR A 776 38.48 -1.88 13.70
N VAL A 777 38.96 -1.50 12.52
CA VAL A 777 38.41 -0.39 11.76
C VAL A 777 37.59 -0.96 10.60
N ALA A 778 36.30 -0.68 10.59
CA ALA A 778 35.40 -1.12 9.53
C ALA A 778 35.73 -0.43 8.19
N SER A 779 35.20 -0.96 7.09
CA SER A 779 35.52 -0.47 5.73
C SER A 779 35.13 0.98 5.46
N ASP A 780 34.18 1.52 6.23
CA ASP A 780 33.74 2.91 6.22
C ASP A 780 34.58 3.84 7.11
N GLY A 781 35.56 3.29 7.83
CA GLY A 781 36.47 4.00 8.73
C GLY A 781 36.00 4.11 10.18
N VAL A 782 34.85 3.52 10.55
CA VAL A 782 34.36 3.51 11.94
C VAL A 782 35.18 2.52 12.77
N GLU A 783 35.63 2.94 13.96
CA GLU A 783 36.28 2.04 14.92
C GLU A 783 35.20 1.19 15.61
N ILE A 784 35.23 -0.11 15.39
CA ILE A 784 34.30 -1.08 15.99
C ILE A 784 34.97 -1.78 17.17
N THR A 785 34.24 -1.90 18.27
CA THR A 785 34.59 -2.79 19.39
C THR A 785 33.58 -3.93 19.44
N GLY A 786 34.09 -5.16 19.42
CA GLY A 786 33.28 -6.37 19.50
C GLY A 786 33.62 -7.22 20.72
N PHE A 787 32.66 -8.05 21.12
CA PHE A 787 32.81 -9.08 22.15
C PHE A 787 32.29 -10.38 21.58
N ALA A 788 33.10 -11.43 21.65
CA ALA A 788 32.78 -12.77 21.17
C ALA A 788 32.87 -13.75 22.34
N VAL A 789 31.90 -14.67 22.47
CA VAL A 789 31.83 -15.62 23.59
C VAL A 789 31.52 -17.01 23.06
N ALA A 790 32.44 -17.93 23.27
CA ALA A 790 32.31 -19.35 22.95
C ALA A 790 31.73 -20.12 24.14
N VAL A 791 30.74 -20.96 23.89
CA VAL A 791 30.13 -21.87 24.88
C VAL A 791 29.83 -23.21 24.22
N TYR A 792 29.99 -24.31 24.95
CA TYR A 792 29.53 -25.62 24.52
C TYR A 792 28.44 -26.09 25.46
N SER A 793 27.25 -26.40 24.92
CA SER A 793 26.14 -26.90 25.71
C SER A 793 26.14 -28.42 25.69
N SER A 794 26.29 -29.01 26.88
CA SER A 794 26.11 -30.45 27.04
C SER A 794 24.66 -30.88 26.80
N GLU A 795 23.73 -29.95 27.05
CA GLU A 795 22.30 -30.15 26.84
C GLU A 795 21.94 -30.22 25.37
N THR A 796 22.54 -29.45 24.46
CA THR A 796 22.22 -29.54 23.02
C THR A 796 23.20 -30.39 22.21
N GLN A 797 24.38 -30.69 22.78
CA GLN A 797 25.52 -31.30 22.08
C GLN A 797 26.05 -30.43 20.92
N GLN A 798 26.01 -29.12 21.10
CA GLN A 798 26.47 -28.13 20.11
C GLN A 798 27.35 -27.08 20.78
N GLY A 799 28.23 -26.47 19.99
CA GLY A 799 28.94 -25.24 20.38
C GLY A 799 28.22 -24.01 19.85
N TYR A 800 28.34 -22.90 20.57
CA TYR A 800 27.75 -21.63 20.19
C TYR A 800 28.78 -20.53 20.28
N LEU A 801 28.62 -19.55 19.39
CA LEU A 801 29.30 -18.28 19.45
C LEU A 801 28.25 -17.18 19.60
N LEU A 802 28.26 -16.47 20.73
CA LEU A 802 27.50 -15.24 20.93
C LEU A 802 28.42 -14.04 20.67
N LYS A 803 27.99 -13.09 19.83
CA LYS A 803 28.80 -11.94 19.45
C LYS A 803 27.99 -10.66 19.58
N ILE A 804 28.60 -9.58 20.03
CA ILE A 804 28.04 -8.24 19.85
C ILE A 804 29.11 -7.30 19.29
N GLU A 805 28.74 -6.46 18.33
CA GLU A 805 29.59 -5.42 17.75
C GLU A 805 28.87 -4.06 17.81
N ALA A 806 29.64 -3.00 18.05
CA ALA A 806 29.15 -1.61 18.05
C ALA A 806 30.29 -0.60 17.80
N PRO A 807 29.99 0.66 17.43
CA PRO A 807 30.95 1.75 17.50
C PRO A 807 31.68 1.79 18.85
N SER A 808 32.99 2.03 18.81
CA SER A 808 33.86 1.90 19.99
C SER A 808 33.53 2.88 21.12
N ASP A 809 32.88 4.00 20.83
CA ASP A 809 32.35 4.94 21.82
C ASP A 809 31.08 4.44 22.53
N GLN A 810 30.48 3.35 22.04
CA GLN A 810 29.30 2.68 22.60
C GLN A 810 29.61 1.27 23.15
N ALA A 811 30.89 0.91 23.26
CA ALA A 811 31.34 -0.43 23.67
C ALA A 811 30.79 -0.89 25.04
N ASP A 812 30.70 0.02 26.02
CA ASP A 812 30.17 -0.30 27.36
C ASP A 812 28.68 -0.69 27.31
N ALA A 813 27.90 -0.05 26.44
CA ALA A 813 26.50 -0.39 26.23
C ALA A 813 26.35 -1.76 25.54
N ALA A 814 27.17 -2.03 24.52
CA ALA A 814 27.21 -3.32 23.85
C ALA A 814 27.57 -4.44 24.84
N GLN A 815 28.58 -4.24 25.68
CA GLN A 815 28.97 -5.21 26.69
C GLN A 815 27.81 -5.50 27.67
N ALA A 816 27.11 -4.48 28.17
CA ALA A 816 25.98 -4.67 29.08
C ALA A 816 24.83 -5.46 28.45
N ILE A 817 24.59 -5.27 27.15
CA ILE A 817 23.58 -6.03 26.38
C ILE A 817 23.99 -7.50 26.27
N LEU A 818 25.24 -7.77 25.89
CA LEU A 818 25.74 -9.15 25.81
C LEU A 818 25.74 -9.82 27.18
N GLU A 819 26.11 -9.12 28.25
CA GLU A 819 26.04 -9.65 29.62
C GLU A 819 24.61 -10.05 30.00
N GLN A 820 23.61 -9.25 29.62
CA GLN A 820 22.21 -9.61 29.83
C GLN A 820 21.79 -10.82 28.99
N ALA A 821 22.19 -10.88 27.72
CA ALA A 821 21.91 -12.02 26.85
C ALA A 821 22.54 -13.31 27.42
N MET A 822 23.81 -13.26 27.82
CA MET A 822 24.50 -14.38 28.46
C MET A 822 23.82 -14.82 29.77
N ALA A 823 23.47 -13.88 30.64
CA ALA A 823 22.85 -14.18 31.93
C ALA A 823 21.44 -14.78 31.81
N SER A 824 20.73 -14.42 30.75
CA SER A 824 19.38 -14.92 30.46
C SER A 824 19.36 -16.13 29.52
N SER A 825 20.52 -16.56 29.01
CA SER A 825 20.62 -17.66 28.05
C SER A 825 20.15 -18.98 28.64
N GLN A 826 19.34 -19.71 27.87
CA GLN A 826 18.95 -21.08 28.15
C GLN A 826 19.19 -21.96 26.93
N PHE A 827 19.76 -23.13 27.17
CA PHE A 827 19.98 -24.15 26.15
C PHE A 827 18.95 -25.26 26.31
N PHE A 828 18.49 -25.84 25.21
CA PHE A 828 17.53 -26.94 25.20
C PHE A 828 17.70 -27.79 23.95
N GLN A 829 17.42 -29.09 24.06
CA GLN A 829 17.52 -30.02 22.93
C GLN A 829 16.62 -29.57 21.77
N PRO A 830 17.17 -29.38 20.55
CA PRO A 830 16.36 -29.15 19.37
C PRO A 830 15.34 -30.28 19.13
N PRO A 831 14.16 -30.01 18.57
CA PRO A 831 13.22 -31.03 18.15
C PRO A 831 13.88 -32.02 17.16
N GLN A 832 13.58 -33.32 17.29
CA GLN A 832 14.08 -34.36 16.38
C GLN A 832 13.25 -34.52 15.11
#